data_AF-A0A2V1NWQ2-F1
#
_entry.id   AF-A0A2V1NWQ2-F1
#
_cell.length_a   1.000
_cell.length_b   1.000
_cell.length_c   1.000
_cell.angle_alpha   90.00
_cell.angle_beta   90.00
_cell.angle_gamma   90.00
#
_symmetry.space_group_name_H-M   'P 1'
#
loop_
_entity.id
_entity.type
_entity.pdbx_description
1 polymer ?
#
loop_
_entity_poly.entity_id
_entity_poly.type
_entity_poly.pdbx_seq_one_letter_code
_entity_poly.pdbx_strand_id
1 'polypeptide(L)'
;MQTYVEQAARAGLLVVQPRMGMPDPGTMAEGIAAVAGARARTLATITVDSYTRVEDLTGAAAALAAGRALNGFPLVNHGPQVTARVAAAAGRIPVQVRHGSARPAHIFEAMTEAGLAASEGGPVSYCLPYSRLPLAESVPAWADATRQFAEHSAQRGLRAHLETFGGCMLGQLCPPSLLVAISVLEAMFFAQHGITSLSLSYAQQTSPVQDIEALAALHHLADLFLPADVARHVVLYTYMGVYPATEAGAELLLDSSARIAVRGGAHRMIVKTVAEAHRIPTVAENVSALERAARAARHAVHDDTLPWAREADYETVCAEATRLITAVLDHGPDLGAGLRAAFAAGTLDVPFCLHRDNAGAARGAISDDGRLVWAATGNMPLPAADTARHAVTSSRLLGMLRHTADTHDLSAAALTRARAAAPHRIAVVGSGPRGLAVVERLAVRLRESAPKRPVEIVLVDKDEVGAGRVWRTDQNPVFLMNTACGEVTMFSGPADDGPARAGAGPSLGQWWAANDDCCPGPNAYAPRVLYGEYLGFFLQSVQDSLPDHATLRRHTGHVTALRAAGDTWRLSCSDGTLIDADRVILATGHPHPELPADQARFADFAHTRPALRHLRGDSAADMPLETIAPGTRTAVLGMGLTFYDVVAALTTGRGGHFAEGPDKALTYHPSGLEPVLIAGSRSGVPLPARGTNQKGPLWRYRARLFTPERVTALRARGPLDFRADLWPWLHAEMLLVHHATALRARHGDTAEQDYLRAATALVAAEGAEQAPHLLAGEARRHGGHDLPPLDIDALVRPFAGRSFPSPAAFTAALTRLIDDDLGHAGQGNLHGPRKAALDVLRDVRGTIRLAVDFGGLTRRSHHEDFLGWFAPLSSFLAAGPPAVRLRQTRALLAAGVLHVAGPAAEYGTDEATGRFTVGSPQVDGSLTHCDALIDARVPAPDLERDTAPLTRQLRAAGLWTPWPGGGVATTTSPFCPLTAQGTPAQGLYVLGIPSEGQRWFMQVGSARPGPWTGFTADADAIAADALTARPLPAARRVLEGTRG
;
A
#
# COMPACT_ATOMS: atom_id res chain seq x y z
N MET A 1 8.93 -26.95 50.59
CA MET A 1 9.07 -25.78 49.71
C MET A 1 10.53 -25.50 49.37
N GLN A 2 11.33 -24.93 50.29
CA GLN A 2 12.69 -24.47 50.01
C GLN A 2 13.62 -25.50 49.33
N THR A 3 13.74 -26.70 49.90
CA THR A 3 14.60 -27.76 49.33
C THR A 3 14.25 -28.10 47.89
N TYR A 4 12.96 -28.05 47.53
CA TYR A 4 12.50 -28.33 46.16
C TYR A 4 12.97 -27.25 45.17
N VAL A 5 12.95 -25.99 45.59
CA VAL A 5 13.40 -24.84 44.79
C VAL A 5 14.92 -24.83 44.67
N GLU A 6 15.65 -25.07 45.77
CA GLU A 6 17.12 -25.17 45.75
C GLU A 6 17.64 -26.31 44.87
N GLN A 7 16.94 -27.45 44.85
CA GLN A 7 17.26 -28.56 43.95
C GLN A 7 17.06 -28.17 42.49
N ALA A 8 15.99 -27.43 42.18
CA ALA A 8 15.75 -26.93 40.82
C ALA A 8 16.83 -25.92 40.40
N ALA A 9 17.17 -24.98 41.27
CA ALA A 9 18.21 -23.98 41.03
C ALA A 9 19.59 -24.61 40.81
N ARG A 10 19.97 -25.61 41.62
CA ARG A 10 21.21 -26.39 41.42
C ARG A 10 21.23 -27.15 40.09
N ALA A 11 20.07 -27.53 39.57
CA ALA A 11 19.92 -28.14 38.25
C ALA A 11 19.83 -27.10 37.11
N GLY A 12 19.97 -25.81 37.40
CA GLY A 12 19.83 -24.73 36.41
C GLY A 12 18.41 -24.54 35.89
N LEU A 13 17.39 -24.94 36.67
CA LEU A 13 15.98 -24.88 36.28
C LEU A 13 15.23 -23.82 37.10
N LEU A 14 14.51 -22.94 36.40
CA LEU A 14 13.54 -22.03 37.00
C LEU A 14 12.28 -22.80 37.42
N VAL A 15 11.83 -22.62 38.67
CA VAL A 15 10.52 -23.12 39.11
C VAL A 15 9.43 -22.16 38.63
N VAL A 16 8.49 -22.63 37.83
CA VAL A 16 7.37 -21.80 37.34
C VAL A 16 6.08 -22.18 38.05
N GLN A 17 5.28 -21.19 38.45
CA GLN A 17 4.09 -21.41 39.27
C GLN A 17 2.91 -20.57 38.79
N PRO A 18 1.71 -21.15 38.63
CA PRO A 18 0.54 -20.40 38.19
C PRO A 18 -0.19 -19.77 39.39
N ARG A 19 -1.17 -18.92 39.11
CA ARG A 19 -2.24 -18.57 40.06
C ARG A 19 -3.54 -19.23 39.61
N MET A 20 -4.12 -20.02 40.51
CA MET A 20 -5.28 -20.85 40.21
C MET A 20 -6.08 -21.13 41.48
N GLY A 21 -7.40 -21.06 41.39
CA GLY A 21 -8.33 -21.36 42.47
C GLY A 21 -9.73 -21.54 41.91
N MET A 22 -10.35 -22.68 42.18
CA MET A 22 -11.71 -23.02 41.77
C MET A 22 -12.54 -23.33 43.02
N PRO A 23 -13.83 -22.99 43.07
CA PRO A 23 -14.67 -23.29 44.24
C PRO A 23 -14.90 -24.79 44.44
N ASP A 24 -15.01 -25.56 43.35
CA ASP A 24 -15.29 -26.99 43.39
C ASP A 24 -14.02 -27.81 43.69
N PRO A 25 -14.01 -28.68 44.72
CA PRO A 25 -12.85 -29.50 45.07
C PRO A 25 -12.37 -30.44 43.96
N GLY A 26 -13.28 -31.03 43.18
CA GLY A 26 -12.91 -31.96 42.10
C GLY A 26 -12.13 -31.23 41.00
N THR A 27 -12.71 -30.14 40.51
CA THR A 27 -12.11 -29.25 39.51
C THR A 27 -10.77 -28.67 40.01
N MET A 28 -10.70 -28.30 41.29
CA MET A 28 -9.46 -27.78 41.88
C MET A 28 -8.37 -28.86 41.93
N ALA A 29 -8.71 -30.10 42.28
CA ALA A 29 -7.78 -31.23 42.30
C ALA A 29 -7.29 -31.57 40.88
N GLU A 30 -8.17 -31.57 39.88
CA GLU A 30 -7.80 -31.75 38.47
C GLU A 30 -6.84 -30.67 37.99
N GLY A 31 -7.10 -29.41 38.34
CA GLY A 31 -6.19 -28.29 38.06
C GLY A 31 -4.81 -28.51 38.68
N ILE A 32 -4.76 -28.88 39.96
CA ILE A 32 -3.49 -29.15 40.65
C ILE A 32 -2.74 -30.32 39.98
N ALA A 33 -3.42 -31.40 39.63
CA ALA A 33 -2.83 -32.54 38.93
C ALA A 33 -2.26 -32.13 37.56
N ALA A 34 -2.98 -31.28 36.81
CA ALA A 34 -2.52 -30.76 35.52
C ALA A 34 -1.25 -29.91 35.67
N VAL A 35 -1.17 -29.06 36.70
CA VAL A 35 0.03 -28.28 37.02
C VAL A 35 1.21 -29.19 37.38
N ALA A 36 0.95 -30.27 38.13
CA ALA A 36 1.96 -31.27 38.46
C ALA A 36 2.44 -32.06 37.23
N GLY A 37 1.57 -32.27 36.25
CA GLY A 37 1.86 -32.97 35.00
C GLY A 37 2.48 -32.10 33.88
N ALA A 38 2.58 -30.79 34.06
CA ALA A 38 3.13 -29.89 33.06
C ALA A 38 4.61 -30.21 32.75
N ARG A 39 5.04 -29.99 31.51
CA ARG A 39 6.44 -30.21 31.04
C ARG A 39 7.39 -29.08 31.49
N ALA A 40 7.35 -28.77 32.78
CA ALA A 40 8.11 -27.74 33.43
C ALA A 40 8.40 -28.14 34.88
N ARG A 41 9.38 -27.50 35.52
CA ARG A 41 9.55 -27.63 36.96
C ARG A 41 8.52 -26.73 37.64
N THR A 42 7.42 -27.31 38.12
CA THR A 42 6.27 -26.54 38.60
C THR A 42 6.13 -26.51 40.11
N LEU A 43 5.28 -25.60 40.57
CA LEU A 43 4.72 -25.57 41.91
C LEU A 43 3.20 -25.38 41.83
N ALA A 44 2.43 -26.06 42.68
CA ALA A 44 0.98 -25.97 42.67
C ALA A 44 0.48 -24.84 43.59
N THR A 45 -0.61 -24.19 43.19
CA THR A 45 -1.19 -23.07 43.92
C THR A 45 -2.63 -23.37 44.31
N ILE A 46 -2.99 -23.02 45.54
CA ILE A 46 -4.38 -22.84 45.96
C ILE A 46 -4.61 -21.35 46.20
N THR A 47 -5.29 -20.69 45.26
CA THR A 47 -5.67 -19.28 45.40
C THR A 47 -6.98 -19.19 46.17
N VAL A 48 -6.98 -18.53 47.33
CA VAL A 48 -8.12 -18.41 48.23
C VAL A 48 -9.15 -17.42 47.67
N ASP A 49 -10.44 -17.68 47.82
CA ASP A 49 -11.50 -16.78 47.36
C ASP A 49 -11.57 -15.47 48.17
N SER A 50 -12.19 -14.43 47.60
CA SER A 50 -12.25 -13.11 48.24
C SER A 50 -13.10 -13.02 49.50
N TYR A 51 -14.10 -13.88 49.71
CA TYR A 51 -14.88 -13.88 50.95
C TYR A 51 -14.02 -14.38 52.11
N THR A 52 -13.33 -15.51 51.91
CA THR A 52 -12.40 -16.05 52.92
C THR A 52 -11.30 -15.05 53.25
N ARG A 53 -10.81 -14.25 52.28
CA ARG A 53 -9.79 -13.20 52.52
C ARG A 53 -10.23 -12.09 53.48
N VAL A 54 -11.54 -11.85 53.61
CA VAL A 54 -12.11 -10.82 54.48
C VAL A 54 -12.91 -11.41 55.65
N GLU A 55 -12.68 -12.70 55.94
CA GLU A 55 -13.35 -13.45 57.02
C GLU A 55 -14.87 -13.58 56.89
N ASP A 56 -15.44 -13.35 55.70
CA ASP A 56 -16.87 -13.58 55.43
C ASP A 56 -17.14 -15.05 55.09
N LEU A 57 -16.91 -15.92 56.08
CA LEU A 57 -17.08 -17.37 55.93
C LEU A 57 -18.54 -17.76 55.69
N THR A 58 -19.50 -17.00 56.24
CA THR A 58 -20.92 -17.22 56.00
C THR A 58 -21.31 -16.90 54.56
N GLY A 59 -20.79 -15.79 54.01
CA GLY A 59 -20.98 -15.42 52.61
C GLY A 59 -20.38 -16.45 51.64
N ALA A 60 -19.17 -16.93 51.93
CA ALA A 60 -18.54 -18.02 51.17
C ALA A 60 -19.40 -19.30 51.16
N ALA A 61 -19.90 -19.71 52.34
CA ALA A 61 -20.77 -20.88 52.46
C ALA A 61 -22.08 -20.72 51.67
N ALA A 62 -22.71 -19.54 51.75
CA ALA A 62 -23.93 -19.24 51.00
C ALA A 62 -23.68 -19.24 49.48
N ALA A 63 -22.56 -18.70 49.03
CA ALA A 63 -22.18 -18.71 47.62
C ALA A 63 -21.95 -20.13 47.08
N LEU A 64 -21.25 -20.98 47.85
CA LEU A 64 -21.07 -22.40 47.53
C LEU A 64 -22.40 -23.14 47.43
N ALA A 65 -23.28 -22.98 48.42
CA ALA A 65 -24.59 -23.64 48.44
C ALA A 65 -25.48 -23.22 47.26
N ALA A 66 -25.36 -21.97 46.81
CA ALA A 66 -26.08 -21.43 45.67
C ALA A 66 -25.42 -21.74 44.30
N GLY A 67 -24.29 -22.45 44.27
CA GLY A 67 -23.55 -22.74 43.04
C GLY A 67 -22.99 -21.49 42.34
N ARG A 68 -22.77 -20.39 43.09
CA ARG A 68 -22.23 -19.15 42.54
C ARG A 68 -20.72 -19.29 42.32
N ALA A 69 -20.23 -18.72 41.22
CA ALA A 69 -18.80 -18.71 40.92
C ALA A 69 -18.04 -17.89 41.97
N LEU A 70 -17.02 -18.50 42.58
CA LEU A 70 -16.03 -17.83 43.41
C LEU A 70 -14.74 -17.63 42.61
N ASN A 71 -14.00 -16.57 42.93
CA ASN A 71 -12.71 -16.25 42.30
C ASN A 71 -11.52 -17.02 42.92
N GLY A 72 -11.79 -18.07 43.70
CA GLY A 72 -10.78 -18.88 44.39
C GLY A 72 -11.39 -20.09 45.10
N PHE A 73 -10.53 -20.84 45.78
CA PHE A 73 -10.88 -22.03 46.56
C PHE A 73 -11.16 -21.64 48.02
N PRO A 74 -12.38 -21.86 48.53
CA PRO A 74 -12.77 -21.49 49.90
C PRO A 74 -12.30 -22.55 50.90
N LEU A 75 -10.98 -22.57 51.17
CA LEU A 75 -10.36 -23.65 51.96
C LEU A 75 -10.93 -23.80 53.37
N VAL A 76 -11.36 -22.71 54.01
CA VAL A 76 -11.87 -22.72 55.38
C VAL A 76 -13.24 -23.38 55.41
N ASN A 77 -14.10 -23.04 54.45
CA ASN A 77 -15.45 -23.62 54.33
C ASN A 77 -15.44 -25.09 53.94
N HIS A 78 -14.50 -25.50 53.08
CA HIS A 78 -14.33 -26.92 52.72
C HIS A 78 -13.69 -27.74 53.86
N GLY A 79 -12.93 -27.08 54.73
CA GLY A 79 -12.27 -27.71 55.86
C GLY A 79 -11.00 -28.49 55.50
N PRO A 80 -10.25 -28.96 56.51
CA PRO A 80 -8.91 -29.50 56.33
C PRO A 80 -8.87 -30.83 55.58
N GLN A 81 -9.85 -31.71 55.77
CA GLN A 81 -9.89 -33.03 55.11
C GLN A 81 -10.10 -32.93 53.60
N VAL A 82 -11.00 -32.04 53.15
CA VAL A 82 -11.24 -31.80 51.72
C VAL A 82 -10.02 -31.13 51.12
N THR A 83 -9.49 -30.10 51.79
CA THR A 83 -8.28 -29.38 51.34
C THR A 83 -7.08 -30.31 51.21
N ALA A 84 -6.86 -31.23 52.16
CA ALA A 84 -5.79 -32.24 52.09
C ALA A 84 -5.96 -33.18 50.87
N ARG A 85 -7.19 -33.63 50.58
CA ARG A 85 -7.46 -34.46 49.39
C ARG A 85 -7.19 -33.71 48.08
N VAL A 86 -7.58 -32.44 48.01
CA VAL A 86 -7.29 -31.58 46.85
C VAL A 86 -5.80 -31.38 46.69
N ALA A 87 -5.08 -31.07 47.77
CA ALA A 87 -3.63 -30.89 47.75
C ALA A 87 -2.86 -32.17 47.37
N ALA A 88 -3.36 -33.35 47.73
CA ALA A 88 -2.74 -34.63 47.39
C ALA A 88 -2.60 -34.86 45.88
N ALA A 89 -3.43 -34.21 45.05
CA ALA A 89 -3.34 -34.25 43.60
C ALA A 89 -1.99 -33.70 43.06
N ALA A 90 -1.25 -32.92 43.86
CA ALA A 90 0.06 -32.41 43.49
C ALA A 90 1.16 -33.49 43.51
N GLY A 91 0.90 -34.66 44.11
CA GLY A 91 1.87 -35.73 44.25
C GLY A 91 3.12 -35.27 45.01
N ARG A 92 4.25 -35.11 44.30
CA ARG A 92 5.56 -34.76 44.89
C ARG A 92 5.92 -33.29 44.77
N ILE A 93 5.14 -32.48 44.05
CA ILE A 93 5.41 -31.04 43.96
C ILE A 93 4.81 -30.30 45.17
N PRO A 94 5.43 -29.23 45.68
CA PRO A 94 4.85 -28.46 46.78
C PRO A 94 3.56 -27.74 46.36
N VAL A 95 2.66 -27.54 47.32
CA VAL A 95 1.46 -26.71 47.17
C VAL A 95 1.62 -25.47 48.05
N GLN A 96 1.37 -24.29 47.48
CA GLN A 96 1.35 -23.01 48.21
C GLN A 96 -0.06 -22.43 48.25
N VAL A 97 -0.48 -21.97 49.43
CA VAL A 97 -1.75 -21.24 49.61
C VAL A 97 -1.50 -19.75 49.40
N ARG A 98 -2.24 -19.17 48.46
CA ARG A 98 -2.06 -17.80 47.95
C ARG A 98 -3.32 -16.99 48.17
N HIS A 99 -3.24 -15.82 48.80
CA HIS A 99 -4.43 -15.09 49.23
C HIS A 99 -4.25 -13.57 49.11
N GLY A 100 -4.80 -12.81 50.05
CA GLY A 100 -4.74 -11.34 50.10
C GLY A 100 -5.51 -10.86 51.33
N SER A 101 -5.10 -11.35 52.50
CA SER A 101 -5.83 -11.14 53.76
C SER A 101 -4.98 -10.33 54.72
N ALA A 102 -5.57 -9.28 55.28
CA ALA A 102 -4.97 -8.46 56.33
C ALA A 102 -4.94 -9.16 57.69
N ARG A 103 -5.75 -10.22 57.88
CA ARG A 103 -5.80 -11.08 59.08
C ARG A 103 -5.80 -12.55 58.65
N PRO A 104 -4.63 -13.22 58.56
CA PRO A 104 -4.53 -14.53 57.92
C PRO A 104 -4.75 -15.73 58.85
N ALA A 105 -5.01 -15.52 60.15
CA ALA A 105 -4.98 -16.58 61.17
C ALA A 105 -5.86 -17.79 60.81
N HIS A 106 -7.12 -17.57 60.43
CA HIS A 106 -8.06 -18.64 60.05
C HIS A 106 -7.63 -19.40 58.78
N ILE A 107 -6.95 -18.73 57.85
CA ILE A 107 -6.39 -19.36 56.64
C ILE A 107 -5.20 -20.23 57.03
N PHE A 108 -4.29 -19.72 57.85
CA PHE A 108 -3.10 -20.43 58.32
C PHE A 108 -3.46 -21.66 59.15
N GLU A 109 -4.47 -21.53 60.02
CA GLU A 109 -5.02 -22.65 60.79
C GLU A 109 -5.57 -23.74 59.86
N ALA A 110 -6.52 -23.40 58.98
CA ALA A 110 -7.15 -24.36 58.07
C ALA A 110 -6.14 -25.05 57.13
N MET A 111 -5.15 -24.32 56.61
CA MET A 111 -4.14 -24.91 55.73
C MET A 111 -3.17 -25.83 56.50
N THR A 112 -2.79 -25.45 57.73
CA THR A 112 -1.87 -26.26 58.55
C THR A 112 -2.54 -27.55 58.99
N GLU A 113 -3.83 -27.48 59.33
CA GLU A 113 -4.66 -28.66 59.60
C GLU A 113 -4.77 -29.59 58.39
N ALA A 114 -4.78 -29.05 57.18
CA ALA A 114 -4.76 -29.78 55.92
C ALA A 114 -3.37 -30.33 55.53
N GLY A 115 -2.33 -30.10 56.35
CA GLY A 115 -0.96 -30.54 56.08
C GLY A 115 -0.17 -29.65 55.11
N LEU A 116 -0.63 -28.42 54.87
CA LEU A 116 0.06 -27.42 54.06
C LEU A 116 0.85 -26.45 54.94
N ALA A 117 2.07 -26.12 54.53
CA ALA A 117 2.96 -25.25 55.30
C ALA A 117 3.66 -24.18 54.45
N ALA A 118 3.10 -23.81 53.30
CA ALA A 118 3.63 -22.74 52.46
C ALA A 118 2.55 -21.74 52.09
N SER A 119 2.74 -20.47 52.47
CA SER A 119 1.83 -19.38 52.14
C SER A 119 2.57 -18.13 51.65
N GLU A 120 1.85 -17.04 51.43
CA GLU A 120 2.37 -15.74 51.01
C GLU A 120 1.64 -14.58 51.70
N GLY A 121 2.24 -13.39 51.63
CA GLY A 121 1.61 -12.15 52.05
C GLY A 121 2.55 -11.29 52.89
N GLY A 122 1.95 -10.49 53.76
CA GLY A 122 2.68 -9.71 54.75
C GLY A 122 1.83 -8.65 55.43
N PRO A 123 2.32 -8.13 56.57
CA PRO A 123 1.58 -7.19 57.41
C PRO A 123 1.23 -5.87 56.72
N VAL A 124 1.98 -5.50 55.68
CA VAL A 124 1.77 -4.29 54.89
C VAL A 124 1.18 -4.68 53.53
N SER A 125 1.82 -5.61 52.84
CA SER A 125 1.52 -5.94 51.45
C SER A 125 0.17 -6.62 51.24
N TYR A 126 -0.37 -7.30 52.25
CA TYR A 126 -1.75 -7.83 52.23
C TYR A 126 -2.76 -6.98 53.00
N CYS A 127 -2.33 -5.81 53.47
CA CYS A 127 -3.20 -4.80 54.05
C CYS A 127 -3.50 -3.69 53.04
N LEU A 128 -2.50 -2.89 52.65
CA LEU A 128 -2.70 -1.67 51.88
C LEU A 128 -3.44 -1.89 50.54
N PRO A 129 -3.09 -2.89 49.70
CA PRO A 129 -3.75 -3.09 48.42
C PRO A 129 -5.12 -3.78 48.51
N TYR A 130 -5.41 -4.48 49.62
CA TYR A 130 -6.49 -5.48 49.68
C TYR A 130 -7.53 -5.23 50.77
N SER A 131 -7.29 -4.30 51.70
CA SER A 131 -8.14 -4.11 52.87
C SER A 131 -8.40 -2.63 53.14
N ARG A 132 -9.34 -2.37 54.05
CA ARG A 132 -9.55 -1.06 54.70
C ARG A 132 -9.15 -1.09 56.18
N LEU A 133 -8.72 -2.26 56.68
CA LEU A 133 -8.28 -2.41 58.05
C LEU A 133 -7.00 -1.59 58.26
N PRO A 134 -6.87 -0.88 59.38
CA PRO A 134 -5.65 -0.15 59.65
C PRO A 134 -4.47 -1.10 59.89
N LEU A 135 -3.26 -0.66 59.57
CA LEU A 135 -2.00 -1.32 59.91
C LEU A 135 -1.88 -1.55 61.42
N ALA A 136 -2.51 -0.70 62.24
CA ALA A 136 -2.59 -0.89 63.68
C ALA A 136 -3.29 -2.20 64.10
N GLU A 137 -4.16 -2.75 63.24
CA GLU A 137 -4.82 -4.05 63.44
C GLU A 137 -4.14 -5.16 62.62
N SER A 138 -3.77 -4.89 61.36
CA SER A 138 -3.19 -5.90 60.48
C SER A 138 -1.81 -6.36 60.94
N VAL A 139 -0.94 -5.45 61.38
CA VAL A 139 0.44 -5.79 61.77
C VAL A 139 0.47 -6.72 62.99
N PRO A 140 -0.24 -6.45 64.11
CA PRO A 140 -0.34 -7.40 65.21
C PRO A 140 -0.98 -8.73 64.81
N ALA A 141 -2.04 -8.71 63.99
CA ALA A 141 -2.70 -9.94 63.53
C ALA A 141 -1.74 -10.83 62.72
N TRP A 142 -0.88 -10.24 61.89
CA TRP A 142 0.18 -10.95 61.19
C TRP A 142 1.27 -11.47 62.12
N ALA A 143 1.68 -10.70 63.14
CA ALA A 143 2.68 -11.15 64.12
C ALA A 143 2.20 -12.41 64.88
N ASP A 144 0.95 -12.40 65.33
CA ASP A 144 0.33 -13.54 66.02
C ASP A 144 0.15 -14.73 65.08
N ALA A 145 -0.44 -14.51 63.91
CA ALA A 145 -0.67 -15.57 62.94
C ALA A 145 0.63 -16.20 62.43
N THR A 146 1.70 -15.43 62.22
CA THR A 146 3.00 -15.95 61.79
C THR A 146 3.64 -16.84 62.87
N ARG A 147 3.59 -16.43 64.15
CA ARG A 147 4.09 -17.27 65.26
C ARG A 147 3.32 -18.58 65.36
N GLN A 148 1.98 -18.50 65.37
CA GLN A 148 1.12 -19.68 65.42
C GLN A 148 1.36 -20.60 64.22
N PHE A 149 1.53 -20.03 63.02
CA PHE A 149 1.82 -20.81 61.81
C PHE A 149 3.16 -21.55 61.90
N ALA A 150 4.20 -20.91 62.44
CA ALA A 150 5.50 -21.54 62.69
C ALA A 150 5.38 -22.70 63.70
N GLU A 151 4.72 -22.45 64.84
CA GLU A 151 4.52 -23.42 65.91
C GLU A 151 3.67 -24.61 65.46
N HIS A 152 2.49 -24.37 64.88
CA HIS A 152 1.58 -25.42 64.42
C HIS A 152 2.18 -26.26 63.28
N SER A 153 2.94 -25.64 62.38
CA SER A 153 3.67 -26.38 61.34
C SER A 153 4.72 -27.30 61.95
N ALA A 154 5.52 -26.79 62.90
CA ALA A 154 6.57 -27.57 63.57
C ALA A 154 5.99 -28.75 64.37
N GLN A 155 4.87 -28.56 65.08
CA GLN A 155 4.15 -29.62 65.79
C GLN A 155 3.71 -30.76 64.88
N ARG A 156 3.50 -30.48 63.58
CA ARG A 156 3.13 -31.45 62.55
C ARG A 156 4.32 -31.98 61.74
N GLY A 157 5.55 -31.66 62.15
CA GLY A 157 6.77 -32.05 61.45
C GLY A 157 6.98 -31.34 60.11
N LEU A 158 6.29 -30.21 59.89
CA LEU A 158 6.40 -29.39 58.69
C LEU A 158 7.27 -28.16 58.98
N ARG A 159 7.93 -27.65 57.94
CA ARG A 159 8.66 -26.36 58.01
C ARG A 159 7.80 -25.27 57.39
N ALA A 160 7.31 -24.34 58.21
CA ALA A 160 6.56 -23.18 57.77
C ALA A 160 7.39 -22.36 56.76
N HIS A 161 6.76 -21.99 55.66
CA HIS A 161 7.35 -21.19 54.59
C HIS A 161 6.45 -20.00 54.27
N LEU A 162 7.00 -18.80 54.32
CA LEU A 162 6.30 -17.57 53.92
C LEU A 162 7.02 -16.86 52.77
N GLU A 163 6.24 -16.49 51.77
CA GLU A 163 6.66 -15.60 50.69
C GLU A 163 6.18 -14.19 50.97
N THR A 164 7.07 -13.21 50.89
CA THR A 164 6.69 -11.79 51.01
C THR A 164 5.86 -11.37 49.81
N PHE A 165 4.90 -10.47 49.99
CA PHE A 165 4.21 -9.81 48.88
C PHE A 165 4.61 -8.32 48.75
N GLY A 166 5.50 -7.85 49.63
CA GLY A 166 6.09 -6.51 49.61
C GLY A 166 6.79 -6.13 48.31
N GLY A 167 7.35 -7.10 47.58
CA GLY A 167 7.93 -6.86 46.26
C GLY A 167 6.91 -6.66 45.15
N CYS A 168 5.61 -6.81 45.44
CA CYS A 168 4.54 -6.69 44.46
C CYS A 168 3.65 -5.47 44.74
N MET A 169 3.19 -5.29 45.98
CA MET A 169 2.27 -4.21 46.39
C MET A 169 1.11 -4.00 45.39
N LEU A 170 1.05 -2.84 44.74
CA LEU A 170 0.01 -2.49 43.75
C LEU A 170 0.25 -3.09 42.36
N GLY A 171 1.40 -3.74 42.14
CA GLY A 171 1.73 -4.48 40.93
C GLY A 171 2.30 -3.67 39.77
N GLN A 172 2.21 -2.34 39.80
CA GLN A 172 2.75 -1.44 38.78
C GLN A 172 3.02 -0.04 39.33
N LEU A 173 3.89 0.70 38.65
CA LEU A 173 4.22 2.11 38.93
C LEU A 173 4.79 2.36 40.33
N CYS A 174 5.35 1.34 40.95
CA CYS A 174 6.08 1.44 42.21
C CYS A 174 7.58 1.39 41.88
N PRO A 175 8.36 2.46 42.12
CA PRO A 175 9.79 2.43 41.88
C PRO A 175 10.48 1.24 42.57
N PRO A 176 11.43 0.55 41.91
CA PRO A 176 11.93 -0.75 42.38
C PRO A 176 12.54 -0.74 43.78
N SER A 177 13.19 0.35 44.19
CA SER A 177 13.80 0.48 45.52
C SER A 177 12.79 0.32 46.66
N LEU A 178 11.56 0.82 46.49
CA LEU A 178 10.48 0.65 47.47
C LEU A 178 10.03 -0.81 47.55
N LEU A 179 9.84 -1.47 46.41
CA LEU A 179 9.44 -2.87 46.35
C LEU A 179 10.49 -3.78 47.00
N VAL A 180 11.77 -3.53 46.72
CA VAL A 180 12.90 -4.24 47.35
C VAL A 180 12.89 -4.01 48.86
N ALA A 181 12.76 -2.77 49.32
CA ALA A 181 12.75 -2.44 50.74
C ALA A 181 11.62 -3.14 51.51
N ILE A 182 10.37 -3.05 51.02
CA ILE A 182 9.23 -3.68 51.70
C ILE A 182 9.37 -5.20 51.68
N SER A 183 9.87 -5.79 50.57
CA SER A 183 10.13 -7.23 50.50
C SER A 183 11.13 -7.69 51.56
N VAL A 184 12.23 -6.95 51.77
CA VAL A 184 13.22 -7.28 52.80
C VAL A 184 12.64 -7.08 54.21
N LEU A 185 11.93 -5.97 54.46
CA LEU A 185 11.32 -5.68 55.75
C LEU A 185 10.29 -6.73 56.18
N GLU A 186 9.44 -7.19 55.25
CA GLU A 186 8.48 -8.27 55.55
C GLU A 186 9.20 -9.61 55.79
N ALA A 187 10.29 -9.89 55.07
CA ALA A 187 11.09 -11.07 55.33
C ALA A 187 11.73 -11.02 56.73
N MET A 188 12.26 -9.86 57.15
CA MET A 188 12.80 -9.65 58.49
C MET A 188 11.72 -9.82 59.56
N PHE A 189 10.52 -9.25 59.33
CA PHE A 189 9.37 -9.43 60.19
C PHE A 189 9.01 -10.92 60.38
N PHE A 190 8.96 -11.69 59.29
CA PHE A 190 8.69 -13.13 59.38
C PHE A 190 9.79 -13.89 60.14
N ALA A 191 11.06 -13.55 59.92
CA ALA A 191 12.18 -14.15 60.65
C ALA A 191 12.11 -13.83 62.16
N GLN A 192 11.79 -12.58 62.53
CA GLN A 192 11.58 -12.16 63.92
C GLN A 192 10.44 -12.94 64.60
N HIS A 193 9.47 -13.43 63.83
CA HIS A 193 8.34 -14.22 64.31
C HIS A 193 8.47 -15.74 64.08
N GLY A 194 9.70 -16.24 63.90
CA GLY A 194 10.02 -17.66 63.98
C GLY A 194 10.03 -18.42 62.65
N ILE A 195 9.88 -17.73 61.51
CA ILE A 195 9.93 -18.37 60.19
C ILE A 195 11.38 -18.52 59.73
N THR A 196 11.79 -19.76 59.48
CA THR A 196 13.16 -20.08 59.03
C THR A 196 13.25 -20.39 57.54
N SER A 197 12.14 -20.32 56.80
CA SER A 197 12.10 -20.57 55.36
C SER A 197 11.29 -19.49 54.65
N LEU A 198 11.94 -18.72 53.78
CA LEU A 198 11.37 -17.53 53.18
C LEU A 198 11.50 -17.51 51.66
N SER A 199 10.58 -16.80 51.02
CA SER A 199 10.73 -16.32 49.65
C SER A 199 10.61 -14.80 49.63
N LEU A 200 11.52 -14.12 48.93
CA LEU A 200 11.40 -12.68 48.70
C LEU A 200 10.81 -12.44 47.31
N SER A 201 9.70 -11.71 47.24
CA SER A 201 9.08 -11.36 45.97
C SER A 201 9.70 -10.11 45.35
N TYR A 202 9.58 -10.01 44.03
CA TYR A 202 9.70 -8.79 43.24
C TYR A 202 8.79 -8.90 42.02
N ALA A 203 8.00 -7.87 41.71
CA ALA A 203 7.18 -7.82 40.51
C ALA A 203 7.88 -7.05 39.39
N GLN A 204 7.96 -7.67 38.22
CA GLN A 204 8.46 -7.04 37.00
C GLN A 204 7.78 -5.67 36.81
N GLN A 205 8.58 -4.66 36.46
CA GLN A 205 8.11 -3.31 36.17
C GLN A 205 8.23 -3.03 34.66
N THR A 206 8.65 -1.82 34.29
CA THR A 206 8.60 -1.32 32.90
C THR A 206 9.91 -1.52 32.14
N SER A 207 11.04 -1.69 32.84
CA SER A 207 12.37 -1.83 32.24
C SER A 207 13.05 -3.14 32.67
N PRO A 208 13.34 -4.07 31.74
CA PRO A 208 13.99 -5.34 32.05
C PRO A 208 15.36 -5.20 32.74
N VAL A 209 16.14 -4.18 32.35
CA VAL A 209 17.46 -3.94 32.94
C VAL A 209 17.31 -3.46 34.38
N GLN A 210 16.40 -2.51 34.63
CA GLN A 210 16.11 -2.02 35.97
C GLN A 210 15.53 -3.13 36.88
N ASP A 211 14.74 -4.04 36.33
CA ASP A 211 14.23 -5.20 37.06
C ASP A 211 15.36 -6.16 37.48
N ILE A 212 16.38 -6.36 36.63
CA ILE A 212 17.56 -7.17 36.97
C ILE A 212 18.40 -6.48 38.05
N GLU A 213 18.59 -5.16 37.96
CA GLU A 213 19.25 -4.37 39.02
C GLU A 213 18.49 -4.50 40.36
N ALA A 214 17.16 -4.44 40.33
CA ALA A 214 16.35 -4.58 41.53
C ALA A 214 16.43 -5.98 42.14
N LEU A 215 16.46 -7.03 41.33
CA LEU A 215 16.68 -8.39 41.79
C LEU A 215 18.09 -8.56 42.39
N ALA A 216 19.11 -7.97 41.77
CA ALA A 216 20.48 -7.97 42.32
C ALA A 216 20.55 -7.25 43.68
N ALA A 217 19.92 -6.08 43.80
CA ALA A 217 19.79 -5.36 45.07
C ALA A 217 19.02 -6.18 46.11
N LEU A 218 17.94 -6.86 45.72
CA LEU A 218 17.16 -7.71 46.61
C LEU A 218 17.98 -8.88 47.15
N HIS A 219 18.80 -9.53 46.30
CA HIS A 219 19.73 -10.57 46.75
C HIS A 219 20.74 -10.01 47.76
N HIS A 220 21.39 -8.90 47.43
CA HIS A 220 22.38 -8.26 48.32
C HIS A 220 21.79 -7.86 49.67
N LEU A 221 20.63 -7.21 49.67
CA LEU A 221 19.99 -6.73 50.90
C LEU A 221 19.38 -7.87 51.71
N ALA A 222 18.88 -8.93 51.06
CA ALA A 222 18.48 -10.13 51.76
C ALA A 222 19.67 -10.76 52.48
N ASP A 223 20.84 -10.83 51.84
CA ASP A 223 22.08 -11.34 52.44
C ASP A 223 22.56 -10.49 53.63
N LEU A 224 22.38 -9.18 53.55
CA LEU A 224 22.79 -8.24 54.59
C LEU A 224 21.86 -8.27 55.83
N PHE A 225 20.54 -8.32 55.62
CA PHE A 225 19.58 -8.07 56.70
C PHE A 225 18.93 -9.32 57.30
N LEU A 226 18.92 -10.46 56.60
CA LEU A 226 18.33 -11.69 57.14
C LEU A 226 19.38 -12.59 57.80
N PRO A 227 19.03 -13.27 58.91
CA PRO A 227 19.93 -14.22 59.57
C PRO A 227 20.44 -15.32 58.64
N ALA A 228 21.69 -15.75 58.84
CA ALA A 228 22.34 -16.72 57.97
C ALA A 228 21.72 -18.14 57.98
N ASP A 229 20.98 -18.48 59.04
CA ASP A 229 20.27 -19.76 59.20
C ASP A 229 18.86 -19.76 58.57
N VAL A 230 18.37 -18.59 58.15
CA VAL A 230 17.09 -18.46 57.44
C VAL A 230 17.29 -18.80 55.97
N ALA A 231 16.70 -19.92 55.54
CA ALA A 231 16.79 -20.36 54.16
C ALA A 231 15.87 -19.52 53.26
N ARG A 232 16.44 -18.94 52.20
CA ARG A 232 15.75 -17.95 51.34
C ARG A 232 15.89 -18.27 49.85
N HIS A 233 14.95 -17.77 49.05
CA HIS A 233 15.09 -17.66 47.60
C HIS A 233 14.28 -16.48 47.07
N VAL A 234 14.55 -16.06 45.84
CA VAL A 234 13.85 -14.93 45.19
C VAL A 234 12.80 -15.43 44.19
N VAL A 235 11.67 -14.73 44.17
CA VAL A 235 10.50 -15.01 43.32
C VAL A 235 10.20 -13.79 42.45
N LEU A 236 10.27 -13.96 41.13
CA LEU A 236 9.79 -12.95 40.20
C LEU A 236 8.29 -13.12 39.94
N TYR A 237 7.54 -12.04 39.95
CA TYR A 237 6.18 -12.02 39.43
C TYR A 237 6.19 -11.43 38.03
N THR A 238 5.63 -12.15 37.06
CA THR A 238 5.29 -11.57 35.76
C THR A 238 4.43 -10.33 35.98
N TYR A 239 4.70 -9.31 35.16
CA TYR A 239 4.11 -7.97 35.24
C TYR A 239 2.64 -7.99 35.68
N MET A 240 2.32 -7.23 36.72
CA MET A 240 1.02 -7.25 37.40
C MET A 240 0.15 -6.03 37.08
N GLY A 241 0.60 -5.16 36.17
CA GLY A 241 -0.16 -4.00 35.71
C GLY A 241 -1.17 -4.31 34.61
N VAL A 242 -1.48 -3.30 33.80
CA VAL A 242 -2.32 -3.50 32.60
C VAL A 242 -1.64 -4.46 31.64
N TYR A 243 -2.33 -5.54 31.25
CA TYR A 243 -1.75 -6.60 30.44
C TYR A 243 -1.94 -6.35 28.93
N PRO A 244 -1.04 -6.83 28.05
CA PRO A 244 -1.20 -6.74 26.60
C PRO A 244 -2.57 -7.25 26.13
N ALA A 245 -3.17 -6.56 25.17
CA ALA A 245 -4.50 -6.92 24.65
C ALA A 245 -4.42 -8.08 23.65
N THR A 246 -3.28 -8.24 22.97
CA THR A 246 -3.07 -9.30 21.98
C THR A 246 -2.40 -10.52 22.60
N GLU A 247 -2.74 -11.71 22.10
CA GLU A 247 -2.12 -12.97 22.54
C GLU A 247 -0.61 -12.95 22.32
N ALA A 248 -0.15 -12.51 21.15
CA ALA A 248 1.28 -12.42 20.84
C ALA A 248 2.04 -11.43 21.74
N GLY A 249 1.42 -10.28 22.08
CA GLY A 249 1.98 -9.34 23.04
C GLY A 249 2.10 -9.94 24.44
N ALA A 250 1.06 -10.64 24.90
CA ALA A 250 1.05 -11.33 26.19
C ALA A 250 2.11 -12.44 26.28
N GLU A 251 2.31 -13.18 25.19
CA GLU A 251 3.37 -14.19 25.07
C GLU A 251 4.77 -13.58 25.14
N LEU A 252 5.02 -12.46 24.44
CA LEU A 252 6.30 -11.76 24.51
C LEU A 252 6.59 -11.22 25.91
N LEU A 253 5.58 -10.71 26.60
CA LEU A 253 5.72 -10.24 27.97
C LEU A 253 6.10 -11.40 28.91
N LEU A 254 5.44 -12.56 28.77
CA LEU A 254 5.77 -13.76 29.54
C LEU A 254 7.20 -14.26 29.27
N ASP A 255 7.61 -14.27 28.00
CA ASP A 255 8.98 -14.64 27.61
C ASP A 255 10.01 -13.65 28.20
N SER A 256 9.67 -12.35 28.23
CA SER A 256 10.49 -11.30 28.86
C SER A 256 10.60 -11.52 30.37
N SER A 257 9.50 -11.81 31.08
CA SER A 257 9.55 -12.16 32.51
C SER A 257 10.47 -13.35 32.78
N ALA A 258 10.37 -14.42 31.97
CA ALA A 258 11.21 -15.60 32.16
C ALA A 258 12.70 -15.29 31.98
N ARG A 259 13.05 -14.39 31.06
CA ARG A 259 14.43 -13.92 30.87
C ARG A 259 14.90 -13.10 32.06
N ILE A 260 14.10 -12.15 32.53
CA ILE A 260 14.39 -11.33 33.72
C ILE A 260 14.57 -12.23 34.94
N ALA A 261 13.72 -13.25 35.13
CA ALA A 261 13.82 -14.18 36.24
C ALA A 261 15.18 -14.90 36.25
N VAL A 262 15.57 -15.48 35.11
CA VAL A 262 16.85 -16.22 34.99
C VAL A 262 18.04 -15.28 35.12
N ARG A 263 18.03 -14.15 34.42
CA ARG A 263 19.14 -13.18 34.40
C ARG A 263 19.32 -12.47 35.73
N GLY A 264 18.20 -12.18 36.40
CA GLY A 264 18.13 -11.57 37.72
C GLY A 264 18.40 -12.52 38.88
N GLY A 265 18.57 -13.83 38.64
CA GLY A 265 18.86 -14.80 39.71
C GLY A 265 17.62 -15.27 40.50
N ALA A 266 16.41 -14.99 40.02
CA ALA A 266 15.19 -15.53 40.63
C ALA A 266 15.14 -17.06 40.47
N HIS A 267 14.77 -17.73 41.55
CA HIS A 267 14.71 -19.19 41.60
C HIS A 267 13.31 -19.72 41.24
N ARG A 268 12.31 -18.83 41.36
CA ARG A 268 10.91 -19.12 41.09
C ARG A 268 10.26 -17.94 40.36
N MET A 269 9.28 -18.24 39.52
CA MET A 269 8.50 -17.23 38.80
C MET A 269 7.01 -17.52 38.85
N ILE A 270 6.21 -16.50 39.18
CA ILE A 270 4.75 -16.56 39.08
C ILE A 270 4.35 -16.18 37.66
N VAL A 271 3.78 -17.14 36.93
CA VAL A 271 3.39 -16.96 35.53
C VAL A 271 2.03 -16.29 35.41
N LYS A 272 1.86 -15.56 34.31
CA LYS A 272 0.59 -15.01 33.83
C LYS A 272 0.24 -15.63 32.48
N THR A 273 -1.03 -15.57 32.12
CA THR A 273 -1.54 -16.21 30.90
C THR A 273 -1.92 -15.19 29.84
N VAL A 274 -2.14 -15.64 28.61
CA VAL A 274 -2.66 -14.79 27.53
C VAL A 274 -4.10 -14.31 27.78
N ALA A 275 -4.83 -14.97 28.69
CA ALA A 275 -6.19 -14.60 29.06
C ALA A 275 -6.25 -13.43 30.06
N GLU A 276 -5.12 -13.02 30.64
CA GLU A 276 -5.05 -12.07 31.76
C GLU A 276 -5.75 -10.72 31.50
N ALA A 277 -5.70 -10.21 30.26
CA ALA A 277 -6.39 -8.96 29.90
C ALA A 277 -7.92 -9.09 29.85
N HIS A 278 -8.45 -10.31 29.80
CA HIS A 278 -9.84 -10.57 29.39
C HIS A 278 -10.66 -11.33 30.43
N ARG A 279 -10.07 -12.35 31.08
CA ARG A 279 -10.79 -13.26 32.00
C ARG A 279 -9.86 -14.09 32.88
N ILE A 280 -10.44 -14.80 33.84
CA ILE A 280 -9.75 -15.85 34.59
C ILE A 280 -9.34 -16.97 33.61
N PRO A 281 -8.08 -17.45 33.68
CA PRO A 281 -7.59 -18.50 32.79
C PRO A 281 -8.18 -19.88 33.11
N THR A 282 -8.30 -20.70 32.08
CA THR A 282 -8.56 -22.13 32.20
C THR A 282 -7.32 -22.88 32.70
N VAL A 283 -7.51 -24.13 33.13
CA VAL A 283 -6.40 -25.02 33.53
C VAL A 283 -5.41 -25.21 32.38
N ALA A 284 -5.90 -25.41 31.15
CA ALA A 284 -5.06 -25.63 29.97
C ALA A 284 -4.21 -24.39 29.65
N GLU A 285 -4.78 -23.19 29.74
CA GLU A 285 -4.04 -21.93 29.54
C GLU A 285 -2.97 -21.71 30.61
N ASN A 286 -3.24 -22.07 31.87
CA ASN A 286 -2.24 -22.07 32.93
C ASN A 286 -1.09 -23.03 32.63
N VAL A 287 -1.37 -24.28 32.22
CA VAL A 287 -0.34 -25.26 31.85
C VAL A 287 0.50 -24.76 30.67
N SER A 288 -0.14 -24.21 29.64
CA SER A 288 0.55 -23.64 28.47
C SER A 288 1.51 -22.51 28.86
N ALA A 289 1.08 -21.60 29.74
CA ALA A 289 1.92 -20.51 30.26
C ALA A 289 3.13 -21.03 31.05
N LEU A 290 2.95 -22.06 31.89
CA LEU A 290 4.04 -22.70 32.63
C LEU A 290 5.08 -23.30 31.69
N GLU A 291 4.65 -24.10 30.72
CA GLU A 291 5.55 -24.75 29.77
C GLU A 291 6.29 -23.74 28.88
N ARG A 292 5.62 -22.64 28.51
CA ARG A 292 6.24 -21.54 27.77
C ARG A 292 7.30 -20.84 28.60
N ALA A 293 6.95 -20.39 29.80
CA ALA A 293 7.89 -19.73 30.70
C ALA A 293 9.13 -20.60 30.95
N ALA A 294 8.94 -21.91 31.18
CA ALA A 294 10.06 -22.84 31.37
C ALA A 294 10.94 -22.98 30.11
N ARG A 295 10.35 -22.94 28.91
CA ARG A 295 11.09 -22.94 27.64
C ARG A 295 11.86 -21.63 27.43
N ALA A 296 11.24 -20.49 27.67
CA ALA A 296 11.90 -19.18 27.58
C ALA A 296 13.06 -19.07 28.59
N ALA A 297 12.87 -19.55 29.82
CA ALA A 297 13.91 -19.61 30.85
C ALA A 297 15.16 -20.41 30.39
N ARG A 298 14.97 -21.55 29.72
CA ARG A 298 16.10 -22.34 29.17
C ARG A 298 16.91 -21.56 28.13
N HIS A 299 16.26 -20.75 27.29
CA HIS A 299 16.94 -19.94 26.29
C HIS A 299 17.62 -18.70 26.88
N ALA A 300 17.10 -18.16 27.99
CA ALA A 300 17.62 -16.96 28.64
C ALA A 300 19.10 -17.09 29.06
N VAL A 301 19.60 -18.31 29.28
CA VAL A 301 21.02 -18.57 29.60
C VAL A 301 21.96 -18.12 28.47
N HIS A 302 21.48 -18.11 27.24
CA HIS A 302 22.25 -17.73 26.04
C HIS A 302 21.86 -16.35 25.47
N ASP A 303 21.08 -15.56 26.20
CA ASP A 303 20.63 -14.23 25.78
C ASP A 303 21.73 -13.15 26.00
N ASP A 304 22.36 -12.65 24.94
CA ASP A 304 23.43 -11.65 25.09
C ASP A 304 22.92 -10.21 25.26
N THR A 305 21.59 -10.00 25.32
CA THR A 305 20.99 -8.64 25.33
C THR A 305 20.71 -8.09 26.73
N LEU A 306 20.64 -8.94 27.75
CA LEU A 306 20.38 -8.55 29.14
C LEU A 306 21.58 -8.91 30.03
N PRO A 307 21.95 -8.02 30.98
CA PRO A 307 23.05 -8.30 31.91
C PRO A 307 22.66 -9.45 32.85
N TRP A 308 23.66 -10.17 33.39
CA TRP A 308 23.42 -11.00 34.57
C TRP A 308 23.31 -10.13 35.83
N ALA A 309 22.58 -10.57 36.85
CA ALA A 309 22.46 -9.85 38.13
C ALA A 309 23.82 -9.46 38.74
N ARG A 310 24.83 -10.32 38.59
CA ARG A 310 26.21 -10.08 39.05
C ARG A 310 26.97 -9.01 38.25
N GLU A 311 26.48 -8.66 37.06
CA GLU A 311 27.05 -7.66 36.13
C GLU A 311 26.23 -6.36 36.14
N ALA A 312 25.05 -6.36 36.75
CA ALA A 312 24.16 -5.20 36.78
C ALA A 312 24.65 -4.13 37.76
N ASP A 313 24.52 -2.86 37.39
CA ASP A 313 24.76 -1.73 38.29
C ASP A 313 23.50 -1.47 39.14
N TYR A 314 23.45 -2.10 40.31
CA TYR A 314 22.32 -2.01 41.22
C TYR A 314 22.50 -0.98 42.34
N GLU A 315 23.55 -0.15 42.30
CA GLU A 315 23.94 0.74 43.40
C GLU A 315 22.83 1.72 43.79
N THR A 316 22.17 2.32 42.81
CA THR A 316 21.09 3.29 43.06
C THR A 316 19.90 2.64 43.76
N VAL A 317 19.43 1.51 43.22
CA VAL A 317 18.29 0.77 43.80
C VAL A 317 18.63 0.30 45.22
N CYS A 318 19.85 -0.20 45.42
CA CYS A 318 20.36 -0.66 46.72
C CYS A 318 20.43 0.47 47.74
N ALA A 319 21.01 1.62 47.38
CA ALA A 319 21.18 2.76 48.27
C ALA A 319 19.83 3.35 48.71
N GLU A 320 18.90 3.50 47.78
CA GLU A 320 17.54 3.94 48.10
C GLU A 320 16.80 2.94 48.99
N ALA A 321 16.82 1.65 48.64
CA ALA A 321 16.17 0.61 49.44
C ALA A 321 16.76 0.52 50.86
N THR A 322 18.09 0.63 50.99
CA THR A 322 18.77 0.66 52.30
C THR A 322 18.27 1.81 53.15
N ARG A 323 18.14 3.03 52.59
CA ARG A 323 17.61 4.20 53.31
C ARG A 323 16.19 3.96 53.82
N LEU A 324 15.34 3.34 53.02
CA LEU A 324 13.96 3.01 53.41
C LEU A 324 13.92 1.93 54.50
N ILE A 325 14.78 0.90 54.41
CA ILE A 325 14.90 -0.14 55.44
C ILE A 325 15.39 0.48 56.76
N THR A 326 16.47 1.25 56.73
CA THR A 326 17.03 1.91 57.92
C THR A 326 16.02 2.83 58.59
N ALA A 327 15.22 3.58 57.82
CA ALA A 327 14.19 4.45 58.38
C ALA A 327 13.12 3.70 59.19
N VAL A 328 12.87 2.43 58.88
CA VAL A 328 12.00 1.56 59.70
C VAL A 328 12.73 1.09 60.95
N LEU A 329 14.00 0.69 60.81
CA LEU A 329 14.82 0.18 61.91
C LEU A 329 15.17 1.26 62.94
N ASP A 330 15.21 2.54 62.55
CA ASP A 330 15.46 3.68 63.44
C ASP A 330 14.34 3.86 64.50
N HIS A 331 13.17 3.25 64.28
CA HIS A 331 12.08 3.23 65.27
C HIS A 331 12.25 2.17 66.36
N GLY A 332 13.27 1.29 66.27
CA GLY A 332 13.61 0.29 67.27
C GLY A 332 13.63 -1.16 66.73
N PRO A 333 13.90 -2.15 67.59
CA PRO A 333 14.11 -3.54 67.18
C PRO A 333 12.82 -4.30 66.81
N ASP A 334 11.63 -3.76 67.12
CA ASP A 334 10.36 -4.36 66.73
C ASP A 334 9.96 -3.87 65.33
N LEU A 335 10.12 -4.74 64.31
CA LEU A 335 9.78 -4.42 62.93
C LEU A 335 8.29 -4.08 62.77
N GLY A 336 7.39 -4.69 63.55
CA GLY A 336 5.97 -4.40 63.47
C GLY A 336 5.65 -2.97 63.92
N ALA A 337 6.25 -2.54 65.04
CA ALA A 337 6.13 -1.17 65.52
C ALA A 337 6.79 -0.18 64.55
N GLY A 338 7.98 -0.51 64.03
CA GLY A 338 8.71 0.32 63.07
C GLY A 338 7.95 0.53 61.76
N LEU A 339 7.37 -0.53 61.18
CA LEU A 339 6.57 -0.42 59.95
C LEU A 339 5.38 0.52 60.14
N ARG A 340 4.66 0.39 61.26
CA ARG A 340 3.54 1.29 61.58
C ARG A 340 3.99 2.73 61.74
N ALA A 341 5.10 2.97 62.44
CA ALA A 341 5.63 4.31 62.67
C ALA A 341 6.10 4.96 61.36
N ALA A 342 6.75 4.20 60.48
CA ALA A 342 7.26 4.70 59.22
C ALA A 342 6.14 5.11 58.24
N PHE A 343 5.08 4.31 58.12
CA PHE A 343 3.90 4.69 57.34
C PHE A 343 3.16 5.89 57.94
N ALA A 344 3.01 5.93 59.28
CA ALA A 344 2.38 7.07 59.95
C ALA A 344 3.18 8.38 59.79
N ALA A 345 4.51 8.30 59.72
CA ALA A 345 5.40 9.45 59.50
C ALA A 345 5.56 9.81 58.01
N GLY A 346 5.13 8.94 57.09
CA GLY A 346 5.34 9.07 55.65
C GLY A 346 6.79 8.80 55.20
N THR A 347 7.62 8.21 56.05
CA THR A 347 8.98 7.76 55.68
C THR A 347 8.95 6.46 54.88
N LEU A 348 7.82 5.75 54.87
CA LEU A 348 7.40 4.84 53.83
C LEU A 348 6.07 5.34 53.22
N ASP A 349 6.00 5.42 51.89
CA ASP A 349 4.81 5.87 51.18
C ASP A 349 4.72 5.19 49.80
N VAL A 350 3.62 4.48 49.55
CA VAL A 350 3.39 3.70 48.33
C VAL A 350 2.68 4.57 47.29
N PRO A 351 3.30 4.84 46.13
CA PRO A 351 2.68 5.65 45.08
C PRO A 351 1.30 5.14 44.67
N PHE A 352 0.33 6.05 44.55
CA PHE A 352 -1.05 5.74 44.10
C PHE A 352 -1.85 4.80 45.01
N CYS A 353 -1.34 4.47 46.21
CA CYS A 353 -2.10 3.70 47.18
C CYS A 353 -3.23 4.53 47.79
N LEU A 354 -4.44 3.95 47.83
CA LEU A 354 -5.64 4.61 48.36
C LEU A 354 -5.92 4.26 49.84
N HIS A 355 -5.05 3.47 50.47
CA HIS A 355 -5.24 3.07 51.85
C HIS A 355 -5.06 4.26 52.79
N ARG A 356 -5.92 4.38 53.82
CA ARG A 356 -5.91 5.55 54.73
C ARG A 356 -4.63 5.73 55.54
N ASP A 357 -3.91 4.64 55.78
CA ASP A 357 -2.64 4.67 56.52
C ASP A 357 -1.43 4.95 55.62
N ASN A 358 -1.66 5.13 54.31
CA ASN A 358 -0.63 5.55 53.38
C ASN A 358 -0.71 7.08 53.20
N ALA A 359 0.40 7.80 53.40
CA ALA A 359 0.41 9.26 53.33
C ALA A 359 -0.02 9.80 51.95
N GLY A 360 0.29 9.08 50.87
CA GLY A 360 -0.17 9.39 49.52
C GLY A 360 0.50 10.63 48.92
N ALA A 361 1.67 11.02 49.43
CA ALA A 361 2.50 12.12 48.94
C ALA A 361 3.48 11.68 47.83
N ALA A 362 3.90 10.41 47.84
CA ALA A 362 4.83 9.85 46.85
C ALA A 362 4.17 9.62 45.48
N ARG A 363 4.93 9.83 44.40
CA ARG A 363 4.52 9.58 43.01
C ARG A 363 5.68 8.95 42.23
N GLY A 364 5.39 7.88 41.50
CA GLY A 364 6.30 7.33 40.49
C GLY A 364 6.01 7.91 39.10
N ALA A 365 7.00 7.91 38.23
CA ALA A 365 6.89 8.24 36.81
C ALA A 365 7.71 7.26 35.95
N ILE A 366 7.37 7.16 34.67
CA ILE A 366 8.20 6.47 33.67
C ILE A 366 9.05 7.54 32.96
N SER A 367 10.37 7.36 32.94
CA SER A 367 11.32 8.20 32.20
C SER A 367 11.36 7.86 30.71
N ASP A 368 12.02 8.69 29.91
CA ASP A 368 12.06 8.54 28.44
C ASP A 368 12.70 7.23 27.97
N ASP A 369 13.58 6.64 28.79
CA ASP A 369 14.23 5.34 28.57
C ASP A 369 13.42 4.15 29.15
N GLY A 370 12.19 4.40 29.61
CA GLY A 370 11.26 3.37 30.10
C GLY A 370 11.50 2.92 31.55
N ARG A 371 12.43 3.54 32.29
CA ARG A 371 12.69 3.22 33.71
C ARG A 371 11.65 3.85 34.63
N LEU A 372 11.36 3.21 35.75
CA LEU A 372 10.55 3.81 36.83
C LEU A 372 11.43 4.68 37.72
N VAL A 373 11.04 5.93 37.90
CA VAL A 373 11.73 6.94 38.70
C VAL A 373 10.77 7.62 39.66
N TRP A 374 11.30 8.28 40.68
CA TRP A 374 10.51 9.11 41.59
C TRP A 374 10.15 10.44 40.92
N ALA A 375 8.86 10.76 40.86
CA ALA A 375 8.35 12.09 40.51
C ALA A 375 8.15 12.96 41.75
N ALA A 376 7.79 12.34 42.88
CA ALA A 376 7.74 12.96 44.19
C ALA A 376 8.04 11.89 45.25
N THR A 377 8.87 12.21 46.24
CA THR A 377 9.27 11.28 47.31
C THR A 377 8.51 11.50 48.62
N GLY A 378 7.75 12.60 48.75
CA GLY A 378 7.05 12.93 50.00
C GLY A 378 8.05 13.10 51.16
N ASN A 379 7.75 12.47 52.29
CA ASN A 379 8.64 12.45 53.47
C ASN A 379 9.64 11.28 53.46
N MET A 380 9.69 10.48 52.39
CA MET A 380 10.64 9.37 52.32
C MET A 380 12.08 9.90 52.31
N PRO A 381 13.02 9.24 53.01
CA PRO A 381 14.41 9.66 53.13
C PRO A 381 15.22 9.36 51.86
N LEU A 382 14.73 9.82 50.71
CA LEU A 382 15.33 9.64 49.39
C LEU A 382 15.80 10.99 48.83
N PRO A 383 16.75 10.99 47.86
CA PRO A 383 17.13 12.21 47.17
C PRO A 383 15.92 12.95 46.58
N ALA A 384 15.97 14.28 46.54
CA ALA A 384 14.89 15.07 45.97
C ALA A 384 14.66 14.71 44.49
N ALA A 385 13.43 14.37 44.14
CA ALA A 385 13.04 14.07 42.77
C ALA A 385 13.07 15.33 41.89
N ASP A 386 13.41 15.17 40.61
CA ASP A 386 13.24 16.22 39.59
C ASP A 386 11.74 16.32 39.21
N THR A 387 11.01 17.02 40.07
CA THR A 387 9.55 17.21 40.01
C THR A 387 9.11 17.94 38.74
N ALA A 388 9.94 18.83 38.19
CA ALA A 388 9.64 19.59 36.98
C ALA A 388 9.65 18.69 35.74
N ARG A 389 10.64 17.80 35.63
CA ARG A 389 10.80 16.89 34.48
C ARG A 389 9.82 15.71 34.52
N HIS A 390 9.39 15.28 35.70
CA HIS A 390 8.58 14.07 35.88
C HIS A 390 7.15 14.32 36.38
N ALA A 391 6.61 15.53 36.21
CA ALA A 391 5.24 15.85 36.60
C ALA A 391 4.22 14.87 35.97
N VAL A 392 3.33 14.32 36.81
CA VAL A 392 2.32 13.31 36.42
C VAL A 392 0.93 13.94 36.37
N THR A 393 0.42 14.16 35.15
CA THR A 393 -0.98 14.53 34.89
C THR A 393 -1.86 13.29 34.77
N SER A 394 -3.20 13.45 34.78
CA SER A 394 -4.12 12.32 34.56
C SER A 394 -3.92 11.62 33.21
N SER A 395 -3.62 12.39 32.14
CA SER A 395 -3.33 11.82 30.82
C SER A 395 -2.01 11.06 30.78
N ARG A 396 -0.96 11.61 31.42
CA ARG A 396 0.33 10.92 31.55
C ARG A 396 0.19 9.64 32.36
N LEU A 397 -0.60 9.65 33.44
CA LEU A 397 -0.87 8.47 34.25
C LEU A 397 -1.54 7.35 33.43
N LEU A 398 -2.55 7.66 32.62
CA LEU A 398 -3.18 6.66 31.74
C LEU A 398 -2.19 6.05 30.73
N GLY A 399 -1.32 6.88 30.14
CA GLY A 399 -0.25 6.40 29.26
C GLY A 399 0.77 5.52 30.00
N MET A 400 1.15 5.90 31.22
CA MET A 400 2.06 5.13 32.06
C MET A 400 1.48 3.77 32.44
N LEU A 401 0.19 3.70 32.78
CA LEU A 401 -0.50 2.44 33.10
C LEU A 401 -0.47 1.46 31.91
N ARG A 402 -0.57 1.96 30.68
CA ARG A 402 -0.58 1.12 29.47
C ARG A 402 0.82 0.86 28.88
N HIS A 403 1.86 1.51 29.38
CA HIS A 403 3.19 1.52 28.78
C HIS A 403 3.72 0.11 28.48
N THR A 404 3.72 -0.79 29.47
CA THR A 404 4.20 -2.16 29.28
C THR A 404 3.32 -2.95 28.30
N ALA A 405 1.98 -2.84 28.42
CA ALA A 405 1.04 -3.51 27.51
C ALA A 405 1.26 -3.09 26.05
N ASP A 406 1.22 -1.78 25.79
CA ASP A 406 1.33 -1.22 24.45
C ASP A 406 2.71 -1.51 23.83
N THR A 407 3.79 -1.47 24.63
CA THR A 407 5.15 -1.80 24.16
C THR A 407 5.24 -3.24 23.64
N HIS A 408 4.64 -4.20 24.32
CA HIS A 408 4.68 -5.61 23.92
C HIS A 408 3.74 -5.90 22.74
N ASP A 409 2.55 -5.29 22.70
CA ASP A 409 1.63 -5.41 21.55
C ASP A 409 2.25 -4.82 20.27
N LEU A 410 2.89 -3.65 20.36
CA LEU A 410 3.61 -3.03 19.24
C LEU A 410 4.80 -3.89 18.79
N SER A 411 5.55 -4.46 19.73
CA SER A 411 6.68 -5.35 19.43
C SER A 411 6.23 -6.65 18.76
N ALA A 412 5.12 -7.23 19.19
CA ALA A 412 4.52 -8.41 18.56
C ALA A 412 4.08 -8.11 17.12
N ALA A 413 3.46 -6.95 16.89
CA ALA A 413 3.09 -6.51 15.56
C ALA A 413 4.33 -6.31 14.66
N ALA A 414 5.42 -5.74 15.19
CA ALA A 414 6.68 -5.55 14.47
C ALA A 414 7.37 -6.89 14.14
N LEU A 415 7.44 -7.82 15.09
CA LEU A 415 8.03 -9.15 14.88
C LEU A 415 7.23 -9.99 13.88
N THR A 416 5.90 -9.89 13.90
CA THR A 416 5.04 -10.52 12.88
C THR A 416 5.34 -9.95 11.49
N ARG A 417 5.51 -8.62 11.37
CA ARG A 417 5.92 -7.98 10.10
C ARG A 417 7.34 -8.38 9.66
N ALA A 418 8.25 -8.61 10.59
CA ALA A 418 9.64 -9.00 10.31
C ALA A 418 9.80 -10.50 9.98
N ARG A 419 8.94 -11.37 10.54
CA ARG A 419 8.96 -12.83 10.32
C ARG A 419 8.24 -13.25 9.03
N ALA A 420 7.28 -12.48 8.55
CA ALA A 420 6.82 -12.62 7.17
C ALA A 420 7.97 -12.21 6.25
N ALA A 421 8.41 -13.09 5.34
CA ALA A 421 9.34 -12.70 4.30
C ALA A 421 8.76 -11.46 3.61
N ALA A 422 9.44 -10.31 3.72
CA ALA A 422 8.91 -9.04 3.21
C ALA A 422 8.41 -9.28 1.78
N PRO A 423 7.17 -8.89 1.44
CA PRO A 423 6.63 -9.18 0.13
C PRO A 423 7.55 -8.56 -0.94
N HIS A 424 7.72 -9.25 -2.06
CA HIS A 424 8.36 -8.67 -3.23
C HIS A 424 7.42 -7.63 -3.81
N ARG A 425 7.77 -6.36 -3.61
CA ARG A 425 6.91 -5.21 -3.92
C ARG A 425 7.16 -4.70 -5.33
N ILE A 426 6.09 -4.56 -6.10
CA ILE A 426 6.11 -4.04 -7.45
C ILE A 426 5.21 -2.80 -7.51
N ALA A 427 5.79 -1.62 -7.68
CA ALA A 427 5.03 -0.39 -7.84
C ALA A 427 4.77 -0.10 -9.32
N VAL A 428 3.52 0.21 -9.67
CA VAL A 428 3.12 0.67 -11.00
C VAL A 428 2.61 2.11 -10.87
N VAL A 429 3.31 3.06 -11.48
CA VAL A 429 2.97 4.48 -11.45
C VAL A 429 2.28 4.86 -12.77
N GLY A 430 1.02 5.24 -12.68
CA GLY A 430 0.11 5.45 -13.80
C GLY A 430 -0.80 4.25 -13.99
N SER A 431 -2.09 4.45 -13.74
CA SER A 431 -3.14 3.43 -13.84
C SER A 431 -3.99 3.52 -15.11
N GLY A 432 -3.48 4.22 -16.13
CA GLY A 432 -4.04 4.15 -17.47
C GLY A 432 -3.83 2.77 -18.12
N PRO A 433 -4.32 2.57 -19.35
CA PRO A 433 -4.33 1.26 -20.02
C PRO A 433 -2.98 0.53 -20.05
N ARG A 434 -1.86 1.26 -20.17
CA ARG A 434 -0.51 0.65 -20.19
C ARG A 434 -0.09 0.10 -18.83
N GLY A 435 -0.36 0.82 -17.74
CA GLY A 435 -0.09 0.33 -16.39
C GLY A 435 -0.98 -0.85 -16.03
N LEU A 436 -2.27 -0.77 -16.39
CA LEU A 436 -3.24 -1.85 -16.18
C LEU A 436 -2.90 -3.13 -16.94
N ALA A 437 -2.41 -3.02 -18.18
CA ALA A 437 -1.92 -4.17 -18.91
C ALA A 437 -0.79 -4.89 -18.16
N VAL A 438 0.13 -4.17 -17.52
CA VAL A 438 1.19 -4.78 -16.70
C VAL A 438 0.62 -5.45 -15.46
N VAL A 439 -0.32 -4.79 -14.76
CA VAL A 439 -0.99 -5.38 -13.58
C VAL A 439 -1.72 -6.68 -13.93
N GLU A 440 -2.42 -6.71 -15.06
CA GLU A 440 -3.08 -7.94 -15.54
C GLU A 440 -2.07 -9.03 -15.85
N ARG A 441 -0.97 -8.70 -16.54
CA ARG A 441 0.07 -9.70 -16.87
C ARG A 441 0.81 -10.21 -15.64
N LEU A 442 1.03 -9.36 -14.63
CA LEU A 442 1.54 -9.79 -13.32
C LEU A 442 0.59 -10.80 -12.67
N ALA A 443 -0.72 -10.49 -12.64
CA ALA A 443 -1.73 -11.40 -12.08
C ALA A 443 -1.80 -12.74 -12.82
N VAL A 444 -1.76 -12.75 -14.16
CA VAL A 444 -1.71 -14.01 -14.94
C VAL A 444 -0.49 -14.84 -14.56
N ARG A 445 0.71 -14.25 -14.54
CA ARG A 445 1.94 -14.97 -14.21
C ARG A 445 1.97 -15.49 -12.77
N LEU A 446 1.41 -14.73 -11.83
CA LEU A 446 1.30 -15.14 -10.42
C LEU A 446 0.34 -16.32 -10.22
N ARG A 447 -0.68 -16.45 -11.08
CA ARG A 447 -1.59 -17.61 -11.10
C ARG A 447 -0.93 -18.85 -11.73
N GLU A 448 -0.04 -18.65 -12.71
CA GLU A 448 0.70 -19.74 -13.37
C GLU A 448 1.86 -20.26 -12.52
N SER A 449 2.46 -19.44 -11.66
CA SER A 449 3.63 -19.82 -10.86
C SER A 449 3.72 -19.02 -9.56
N ALA A 450 3.86 -19.74 -8.44
CA ALA A 450 4.06 -19.13 -7.12
C ALA A 450 5.52 -18.65 -6.96
N PRO A 451 5.75 -17.35 -6.67
CA PRO A 451 7.07 -16.81 -6.38
C PRO A 451 7.57 -17.23 -4.99
N LYS A 452 8.89 -17.13 -4.76
CA LYS A 452 9.52 -17.49 -3.47
C LYS A 452 9.10 -16.59 -2.30
N ARG A 453 8.69 -15.36 -2.59
CA ARG A 453 8.18 -14.35 -1.64
C ARG A 453 6.76 -14.00 -2.07
N PRO A 454 5.81 -13.76 -1.15
CA PRO A 454 4.53 -13.16 -1.52
C PRO A 454 4.74 -11.86 -2.30
N VAL A 455 3.85 -11.53 -3.24
CA VAL A 455 3.98 -10.32 -4.08
C VAL A 455 2.94 -9.29 -3.67
N GLU A 456 3.39 -8.06 -3.48
CA GLU A 456 2.50 -6.91 -3.26
C GLU A 456 2.64 -5.97 -4.46
N ILE A 457 1.57 -5.81 -5.21
CA ILE A 457 1.48 -4.86 -6.32
C ILE A 457 0.89 -3.57 -5.77
N VAL A 458 1.60 -2.45 -5.95
CA VAL A 458 1.10 -1.12 -5.55
C VAL A 458 0.80 -0.32 -6.81
N LEU A 459 -0.48 -0.13 -7.12
CA LEU A 459 -0.92 0.66 -8.27
C LEU A 459 -1.20 2.10 -7.83
N VAL A 460 -0.45 3.04 -8.39
CA VAL A 460 -0.47 4.45 -7.99
C VAL A 460 -0.96 5.32 -9.14
N ASP A 461 -1.94 6.19 -8.87
CA ASP A 461 -2.41 7.21 -9.81
C ASP A 461 -2.83 8.47 -9.03
N LYS A 462 -2.63 9.65 -9.62
CA LYS A 462 -2.96 10.92 -8.94
C LYS A 462 -4.41 11.35 -9.17
N ASP A 463 -5.04 10.86 -10.23
CA ASP A 463 -6.37 11.31 -10.66
C ASP A 463 -7.44 10.28 -10.27
N GLU A 464 -7.41 9.10 -10.90
CA GLU A 464 -8.37 8.01 -10.61
C GLU A 464 -7.68 6.65 -10.81
N VAL A 465 -7.51 5.86 -9.74
CA VAL A 465 -6.86 4.56 -9.82
C VAL A 465 -7.74 3.57 -10.58
N GLY A 466 -7.28 3.14 -11.76
CA GLY A 466 -7.97 2.18 -12.62
C GLY A 466 -8.52 2.78 -13.91
N ALA A 467 -8.59 4.11 -14.02
CA ALA A 467 -8.97 4.79 -15.25
C ALA A 467 -7.88 5.79 -15.70
N GLY A 468 -7.14 6.33 -14.73
CA GLY A 468 -6.18 7.40 -14.92
C GLY A 468 -6.82 8.69 -15.44
N ARG A 469 -5.98 9.68 -15.73
CA ARG A 469 -6.38 11.02 -16.15
C ARG A 469 -7.31 11.10 -17.38
N VAL A 470 -7.05 10.28 -18.41
CA VAL A 470 -7.70 10.43 -19.74
C VAL A 470 -9.09 9.78 -19.78
N TRP A 471 -9.29 8.73 -18.98
CA TRP A 471 -10.50 7.91 -19.02
C TRP A 471 -11.33 8.04 -17.75
N ARG A 472 -11.16 9.12 -16.99
CA ARG A 472 -11.89 9.35 -15.74
C ARG A 472 -13.40 9.16 -15.94
N THR A 473 -14.03 8.61 -14.93
CA THR A 473 -15.47 8.32 -14.93
C THR A 473 -16.32 9.58 -14.72
N ASP A 474 -15.69 10.70 -14.30
CA ASP A 474 -16.33 11.99 -14.03
C ASP A 474 -16.33 12.99 -15.22
N GLN A 475 -15.77 12.61 -16.37
CA GLN A 475 -15.67 13.50 -17.53
C GLN A 475 -17.00 13.69 -18.27
N ASN A 476 -17.09 14.70 -19.15
CA ASN A 476 -18.30 14.95 -19.94
C ASN A 476 -18.64 13.74 -20.84
N PRO A 477 -19.87 13.18 -20.76
CA PRO A 477 -20.27 11.99 -21.51
C PRO A 477 -20.32 12.22 -23.03
N VAL A 478 -20.27 13.47 -23.49
CA VAL A 478 -20.20 13.77 -24.94
C VAL A 478 -18.87 13.37 -25.56
N PHE A 479 -17.81 13.12 -24.78
CA PHE A 479 -16.52 12.68 -25.32
C PHE A 479 -16.58 11.21 -25.72
N LEU A 480 -16.21 10.93 -26.97
CA LEU A 480 -16.28 9.58 -27.54
C LEU A 480 -14.90 8.97 -27.70
N MET A 481 -14.85 7.63 -27.67
CA MET A 481 -13.74 6.87 -28.19
C MET A 481 -13.65 7.00 -29.72
N ASN A 482 -12.43 6.88 -30.25
CA ASN A 482 -12.18 6.89 -31.69
C ASN A 482 -12.04 5.48 -32.31
N THR A 483 -12.26 4.45 -31.50
CA THR A 483 -12.22 3.04 -31.89
C THR A 483 -13.58 2.41 -31.60
N ALA A 484 -14.08 1.57 -32.51
CA ALA A 484 -15.35 0.86 -32.29
C ALA A 484 -15.23 -0.08 -31.08
N CYS A 485 -16.28 -0.17 -30.27
CA CYS A 485 -16.26 -0.89 -29.00
C CYS A 485 -15.96 -2.39 -29.16
N GLY A 486 -16.37 -3.01 -30.27
CA GLY A 486 -16.05 -4.39 -30.59
C GLY A 486 -14.56 -4.63 -30.91
N GLU A 487 -13.80 -3.59 -31.25
CA GLU A 487 -12.35 -3.67 -31.49
C GLU A 487 -11.52 -3.36 -30.23
N VAL A 488 -12.14 -3.19 -29.05
CA VAL A 488 -11.47 -2.77 -27.82
C VAL A 488 -11.54 -3.86 -26.76
N THR A 489 -10.39 -4.26 -26.21
CA THR A 489 -10.31 -5.08 -25.00
C THR A 489 -9.10 -4.67 -24.15
N MET A 490 -9.20 -4.92 -22.85
CA MET A 490 -8.05 -4.90 -21.93
C MET A 490 -7.58 -6.29 -21.52
N PHE A 491 -8.41 -7.33 -21.68
CA PHE A 491 -8.04 -8.70 -21.35
C PHE A 491 -7.08 -9.28 -22.39
N SER A 492 -6.04 -9.95 -21.89
CA SER A 492 -5.04 -10.64 -22.70
C SER A 492 -5.55 -11.95 -23.32
N GLY A 493 -6.72 -12.44 -22.93
CA GLY A 493 -7.40 -13.58 -23.58
C GLY A 493 -8.91 -13.36 -23.69
N PRO A 494 -9.58 -14.14 -24.55
CA PRO A 494 -11.04 -14.04 -24.74
C PRO A 494 -11.79 -14.45 -23.48
N ALA A 495 -13.06 -14.04 -23.38
CA ALA A 495 -13.97 -14.57 -22.37
C ALA A 495 -14.19 -16.08 -22.57
N ASP A 496 -14.35 -16.81 -21.47
CA ASP A 496 -14.75 -18.21 -21.41
C ASP A 496 -16.00 -18.38 -20.52
N ASP A 497 -16.40 -19.61 -20.22
CA ASP A 497 -17.59 -19.90 -19.40
C ASP A 497 -17.44 -19.50 -17.91
N GLY A 498 -16.24 -19.04 -17.51
CA GLY A 498 -15.96 -18.58 -16.16
C GLY A 498 -16.19 -17.07 -15.97
N PRO A 499 -16.09 -16.58 -14.72
CA PRO A 499 -16.06 -15.15 -14.46
C PRO A 499 -14.84 -14.50 -15.12
N ALA A 500 -15.00 -13.22 -15.48
CA ALA A 500 -13.89 -12.41 -15.98
C ALA A 500 -12.76 -12.37 -14.95
N ARG A 501 -11.53 -12.54 -15.43
CA ARG A 501 -10.31 -12.64 -14.60
C ARG A 501 -9.09 -12.25 -15.41
N ALA A 502 -7.94 -12.07 -14.73
CA ALA A 502 -6.68 -11.87 -15.44
C ALA A 502 -6.46 -12.98 -16.48
N GLY A 503 -6.26 -12.61 -17.75
CA GLY A 503 -6.06 -13.53 -18.86
C GLY A 503 -7.32 -14.00 -19.59
N ALA A 504 -8.53 -13.71 -19.12
CA ALA A 504 -9.77 -14.10 -19.79
C ALA A 504 -10.94 -13.17 -19.43
N GLY A 505 -11.51 -12.47 -20.41
CA GLY A 505 -12.66 -11.60 -20.16
C GLY A 505 -13.23 -10.93 -21.41
N PRO A 506 -14.38 -10.24 -21.27
CA PRO A 506 -15.10 -9.66 -22.40
C PRO A 506 -14.37 -8.45 -23.00
N SER A 507 -14.51 -8.28 -24.31
CA SER A 507 -14.24 -6.98 -24.98
C SER A 507 -15.19 -5.89 -24.47
N LEU A 508 -14.85 -4.62 -24.69
CA LEU A 508 -15.70 -3.48 -24.32
C LEU A 508 -17.10 -3.60 -24.94
N GLY A 509 -17.19 -3.98 -26.22
CA GLY A 509 -18.49 -4.16 -26.89
C GLY A 509 -19.34 -5.28 -26.28
N GLN A 510 -18.72 -6.40 -25.91
CA GLN A 510 -19.41 -7.50 -25.22
C GLN A 510 -19.84 -7.10 -23.80
N TRP A 511 -18.98 -6.41 -23.07
CA TRP A 511 -19.28 -5.92 -21.73
C TRP A 511 -20.42 -4.89 -21.76
N TRP A 512 -20.37 -3.91 -22.67
CA TRP A 512 -21.43 -2.92 -22.80
C TRP A 512 -22.78 -3.57 -23.14
N ALA A 513 -22.82 -4.48 -24.12
CA ALA A 513 -24.05 -5.18 -24.47
C ALA A 513 -24.62 -6.05 -23.34
N ALA A 514 -23.78 -6.53 -22.42
CA ALA A 514 -24.22 -7.32 -21.26
C ALA A 514 -24.72 -6.46 -20.09
N ASN A 515 -24.35 -5.17 -20.04
CA ASN A 515 -24.70 -4.27 -18.93
C ASN A 515 -25.73 -3.20 -19.32
N ASP A 516 -26.00 -3.03 -20.61
CA ASP A 516 -26.92 -2.03 -21.15
C ASP A 516 -27.63 -2.56 -22.40
N ASP A 517 -28.93 -2.82 -22.28
CA ASP A 517 -29.80 -3.28 -23.37
C ASP A 517 -29.89 -2.27 -24.53
N CYS A 518 -29.51 -1.01 -24.30
CA CYS A 518 -29.50 0.05 -25.31
C CYS A 518 -28.19 0.11 -26.11
N CYS A 519 -27.24 -0.81 -25.91
CA CYS A 519 -25.99 -0.86 -26.65
C CYS A 519 -26.25 -0.88 -28.17
N PRO A 520 -25.77 0.12 -28.96
CA PRO A 520 -26.08 0.21 -30.39
C PRO A 520 -25.40 -0.86 -31.27
N GLY A 521 -24.67 -1.80 -30.66
CA GLY A 521 -23.97 -2.90 -31.32
C GLY A 521 -22.45 -2.71 -31.40
N PRO A 522 -21.72 -3.70 -31.94
CA PRO A 522 -20.26 -3.81 -31.84
C PRO A 522 -19.48 -2.74 -32.63
N ASN A 523 -20.15 -2.04 -33.55
CA ASN A 523 -19.58 -0.92 -34.32
C ASN A 523 -19.85 0.45 -33.69
N ALA A 524 -20.50 0.49 -32.51
CA ALA A 524 -20.72 1.72 -31.77
C ALA A 524 -19.39 2.28 -31.22
N TYR A 525 -19.37 3.59 -31.00
CA TYR A 525 -18.25 4.28 -30.36
C TYR A 525 -18.68 4.67 -28.96
N ALA A 526 -18.08 4.05 -27.95
CA ALA A 526 -18.42 4.27 -26.55
C ALA A 526 -18.08 5.71 -26.12
N PRO A 527 -18.90 6.33 -25.25
CA PRO A 527 -18.45 7.43 -24.42
C PRO A 527 -17.17 7.08 -23.66
N ARG A 528 -16.28 8.04 -23.44
CA ARG A 528 -15.03 7.79 -22.69
C ARG A 528 -15.29 7.41 -21.24
N VAL A 529 -16.34 7.97 -20.63
CA VAL A 529 -16.81 7.59 -19.28
C VAL A 529 -17.12 6.09 -19.18
N LEU A 530 -17.83 5.54 -20.19
CA LEU A 530 -18.16 4.12 -20.26
C LEU A 530 -16.91 3.25 -20.40
N TYR A 531 -15.91 3.74 -21.14
CA TYR A 531 -14.62 3.04 -21.18
C TYR A 531 -13.88 3.09 -19.84
N GLY A 532 -13.94 4.21 -19.11
CA GLY A 532 -13.46 4.32 -17.74
C GLY A 532 -14.10 3.29 -16.81
N GLU A 533 -15.43 3.14 -16.87
CA GLU A 533 -16.17 2.13 -16.12
C GLU A 533 -15.72 0.70 -16.47
N TYR A 534 -15.52 0.40 -17.76
CA TYR A 534 -14.96 -0.88 -18.22
C TYR A 534 -13.54 -1.11 -17.68
N LEU A 535 -12.68 -0.09 -17.61
CA LEU A 535 -11.35 -0.21 -17.01
C LEU A 535 -11.43 -0.49 -15.50
N GLY A 536 -12.40 0.11 -14.80
CA GLY A 536 -12.72 -0.19 -13.41
C GLY A 536 -13.16 -1.64 -13.21
N PHE A 537 -14.10 -2.12 -14.04
CA PHE A 537 -14.52 -3.52 -14.09
C PHE A 537 -13.34 -4.46 -14.35
N PHE A 538 -12.48 -4.12 -15.31
CA PHE A 538 -11.28 -4.88 -15.65
C PHE A 538 -10.33 -4.99 -14.46
N LEU A 539 -10.01 -3.86 -13.81
CA LEU A 539 -9.12 -3.84 -12.64
C LEU A 539 -9.69 -4.66 -11.48
N GLN A 540 -11.00 -4.56 -11.23
CA GLN A 540 -11.67 -5.35 -10.21
C GLN A 540 -11.59 -6.84 -10.52
N SER A 541 -11.90 -7.24 -11.76
CA SER A 541 -11.79 -8.63 -12.22
C SER A 541 -10.36 -9.20 -12.08
N VAL A 542 -9.35 -8.37 -12.35
CA VAL A 542 -7.94 -8.75 -12.15
C VAL A 542 -7.65 -8.94 -10.67
N GLN A 543 -8.07 -8.01 -9.80
CA GLN A 543 -7.83 -8.07 -8.36
C GLN A 543 -8.50 -9.28 -7.71
N ASP A 544 -9.75 -9.56 -8.06
CA ASP A 544 -10.53 -10.68 -7.51
C ASP A 544 -9.96 -12.04 -7.93
N SER A 545 -9.15 -12.06 -9.00
CA SER A 545 -8.50 -13.27 -9.51
C SER A 545 -7.09 -13.51 -8.97
N LEU A 546 -6.58 -12.65 -8.08
CA LEU A 546 -5.24 -12.82 -7.50
C LEU A 546 -5.17 -14.06 -6.59
N PRO A 547 -4.08 -14.85 -6.66
CA PRO A 547 -3.87 -15.96 -5.74
C PRO A 547 -3.48 -15.49 -4.33
N ASP A 548 -3.62 -16.34 -3.31
CA ASP A 548 -3.37 -16.01 -1.89
C ASP A 548 -1.97 -15.44 -1.59
N HIS A 549 -0.98 -15.74 -2.43
CA HIS A 549 0.38 -15.21 -2.33
C HIS A 549 0.59 -13.86 -3.03
N ALA A 550 -0.48 -13.21 -3.51
CA ALA A 550 -0.42 -11.94 -4.19
C ALA A 550 -1.49 -10.97 -3.69
N THR A 551 -1.13 -9.70 -3.55
CA THR A 551 -2.07 -8.63 -3.18
C THR A 551 -1.92 -7.45 -4.13
N LEU A 552 -3.02 -6.72 -4.34
CA LEU A 552 -3.02 -5.45 -5.08
C LEU A 552 -3.53 -4.34 -4.16
N ARG A 553 -2.66 -3.38 -3.89
CA ARG A 553 -2.98 -2.16 -3.16
C ARG A 553 -3.15 -1.01 -4.14
N ARG A 554 -4.34 -0.40 -4.15
CA ARG A 554 -4.64 0.83 -4.89
C ARG A 554 -4.23 2.03 -4.03
N HIS A 555 -3.52 2.99 -4.60
CA HIS A 555 -3.12 4.21 -3.90
C HIS A 555 -3.35 5.43 -4.79
N THR A 556 -4.30 6.27 -4.40
CA THR A 556 -4.49 7.58 -5.04
C THR A 556 -3.45 8.54 -4.48
N GLY A 557 -2.46 8.91 -5.29
CA GLY A 557 -1.33 9.74 -4.88
C GLY A 557 -0.47 10.21 -6.05
N HIS A 558 0.11 11.40 -5.93
CA HIS A 558 1.00 11.96 -6.95
C HIS A 558 2.45 11.68 -6.58
N VAL A 559 3.08 10.74 -7.29
CA VAL A 559 4.50 10.45 -7.15
C VAL A 559 5.31 11.62 -7.71
N THR A 560 6.16 12.23 -6.88
CA THR A 560 6.96 13.41 -7.23
C THR A 560 8.46 13.12 -7.30
N ALA A 561 8.93 12.01 -6.70
CA ALA A 561 10.32 11.59 -6.76
C ALA A 561 10.47 10.07 -6.66
N LEU A 562 11.55 9.57 -7.26
CA LEU A 562 12.01 8.19 -7.16
C LEU A 562 13.51 8.17 -6.88
N ARG A 563 13.94 7.40 -5.88
CA ARG A 563 15.36 7.27 -5.52
C ARG A 563 15.71 5.81 -5.24
N ALA A 564 16.94 5.43 -5.53
CA ALA A 564 17.48 4.15 -5.09
C ALA A 564 17.64 4.15 -3.55
N ALA A 565 17.26 3.05 -2.91
CA ALA A 565 17.36 2.82 -1.47
C ALA A 565 17.92 1.41 -1.24
N GLY A 566 19.25 1.29 -1.26
CA GLY A 566 19.92 -0.01 -1.28
C GLY A 566 19.56 -0.81 -2.54
N ASP A 567 19.02 -2.02 -2.35
CA ASP A 567 18.55 -2.88 -3.43
C ASP A 567 17.11 -2.61 -3.89
N THR A 568 16.45 -1.64 -3.27
CA THR A 568 15.05 -1.26 -3.55
C THR A 568 14.94 0.17 -4.09
N TRP A 569 13.73 0.55 -4.45
CA TRP A 569 13.37 1.89 -4.90
C TRP A 569 12.40 2.51 -3.91
N ARG A 570 12.63 3.78 -3.58
CA ARG A 570 11.74 4.58 -2.75
C ARG A 570 11.04 5.62 -3.60
N LEU A 571 9.71 5.54 -3.66
CA LEU A 571 8.82 6.54 -4.25
C LEU A 571 8.40 7.51 -3.16
N SER A 572 8.43 8.81 -3.47
CA SER A 572 7.87 9.86 -2.63
C SER A 572 6.64 10.45 -3.28
N CYS A 573 5.54 10.49 -2.54
CA CYS A 573 4.29 11.09 -2.98
C CYS A 573 4.13 12.50 -2.40
N SER A 574 3.35 13.35 -3.07
CA SER A 574 3.12 14.75 -2.66
C SER A 574 2.44 14.91 -1.31
N ASP A 575 1.74 13.88 -0.83
CA ASP A 575 1.06 13.81 0.46
C ASP A 575 2.00 13.39 1.61
N GLY A 576 3.29 13.18 1.33
CA GLY A 576 4.29 12.69 2.29
C GLY A 576 4.37 11.16 2.39
N THR A 577 3.50 10.42 1.69
CA THR A 577 3.54 8.95 1.65
C THR A 577 4.83 8.48 0.98
N LEU A 578 5.52 7.54 1.62
CA LEU A 578 6.69 6.85 1.08
C LEU A 578 6.33 5.41 0.74
N ILE A 579 6.69 4.97 -0.46
CA ILE A 579 6.45 3.60 -0.94
C ILE A 579 7.78 2.99 -1.33
N ASP A 580 8.19 1.94 -0.61
CA ASP A 580 9.38 1.15 -0.95
C ASP A 580 8.99 -0.04 -1.82
N ALA A 581 9.66 -0.23 -2.95
CA ALA A 581 9.39 -1.28 -3.93
C ALA A 581 10.66 -1.94 -4.46
N ASP A 582 10.65 -3.27 -4.64
CA ASP A 582 11.73 -4.01 -5.28
C ASP A 582 11.80 -3.71 -6.79
N ARG A 583 10.66 -3.38 -7.41
CA ARG A 583 10.53 -3.04 -8.84
C ARG A 583 9.57 -1.88 -9.06
N VAL A 584 9.84 -1.06 -10.07
CA VAL A 584 9.00 0.10 -10.39
C VAL A 584 8.73 0.18 -11.89
N ILE A 585 7.47 0.30 -12.26
CA ILE A 585 7.01 0.50 -13.63
C ILE A 585 6.46 1.92 -13.74
N LEU A 586 7.04 2.71 -14.64
CA LEU A 586 6.60 4.07 -14.93
C LEU A 586 5.78 4.05 -16.23
N ALA A 587 4.45 4.13 -16.09
CA ALA A 587 3.47 4.14 -17.16
C ALA A 587 2.64 5.43 -17.15
N THR A 588 3.30 6.57 -16.89
CA THR A 588 2.67 7.88 -16.77
C THR A 588 2.04 8.36 -18.09
N GLY A 589 1.01 9.20 -17.99
CA GLY A 589 0.21 9.66 -19.13
C GLY A 589 0.85 10.78 -19.95
N HIS A 590 -0.01 11.59 -20.60
CA HIS A 590 0.42 12.75 -21.39
C HIS A 590 1.23 13.75 -20.55
N PRO A 591 2.39 14.20 -21.04
CA PRO A 591 3.23 15.15 -20.34
C PRO A 591 2.64 16.55 -20.41
N HIS A 592 3.14 17.43 -19.55
CA HIS A 592 2.73 18.83 -19.53
C HIS A 592 3.97 19.72 -19.71
N PRO A 593 4.52 19.80 -20.94
CA PRO A 593 5.72 20.56 -21.20
C PRO A 593 5.48 22.07 -21.12
N GLU A 594 6.57 22.81 -20.91
CA GLU A 594 6.61 24.26 -21.09
C GLU A 594 6.20 24.62 -22.52
N LEU A 595 5.41 25.70 -22.66
CA LEU A 595 4.94 26.15 -23.96
C LEU A 595 6.14 26.61 -24.81
N PRO A 596 6.28 26.14 -26.07
CA PRO A 596 7.24 26.71 -26.99
C PRO A 596 6.92 28.19 -27.27
N ALA A 597 7.93 28.96 -27.70
CA ALA A 597 7.82 30.42 -27.87
C ALA A 597 6.67 30.88 -28.78
N ASP A 598 6.36 30.12 -29.85
CA ASP A 598 5.25 30.41 -30.77
C ASP A 598 3.87 30.28 -30.13
N GLN A 599 3.76 29.51 -29.04
CA GLN A 599 2.54 29.34 -28.25
C GLN A 599 2.54 30.21 -27.00
N ALA A 600 3.69 30.36 -26.33
CA ALA A 600 3.83 31.18 -25.13
C ALA A 600 3.38 32.63 -25.35
N ARG A 601 3.64 33.19 -26.54
CA ARG A 601 3.21 34.54 -26.92
C ARG A 601 1.70 34.78 -26.74
N PHE A 602 0.85 33.76 -26.94
CA PHE A 602 -0.60 33.89 -26.76
C PHE A 602 -0.99 33.90 -25.29
N ALA A 603 -0.31 33.09 -24.47
CA ALA A 603 -0.49 33.08 -23.03
C ALA A 603 -0.06 34.42 -22.42
N ASP A 604 1.11 34.93 -22.81
CA ASP A 604 1.64 36.22 -22.35
C ASP A 604 0.74 37.39 -22.75
N PHE A 605 0.23 37.37 -23.98
CA PHE A 605 -0.70 38.38 -24.48
C PHE A 605 -2.03 38.39 -23.70
N ALA A 606 -2.59 37.22 -23.36
CA ALA A 606 -3.76 37.12 -22.50
C ALA A 606 -3.47 37.49 -21.03
N HIS A 607 -2.28 37.17 -20.51
CA HIS A 607 -1.93 37.45 -19.12
C HIS A 607 -1.98 38.95 -18.79
N THR A 608 -1.59 39.78 -19.75
CA THR A 608 -1.65 41.25 -19.65
C THR A 608 -3.05 41.83 -19.90
N ARG A 609 -4.03 41.00 -20.28
CA ARG A 609 -5.36 41.41 -20.74
C ARG A 609 -6.46 40.53 -20.12
N PRO A 610 -6.97 40.87 -18.92
CA PRO A 610 -7.92 40.04 -18.18
C PRO A 610 -9.26 39.75 -18.87
N ALA A 611 -9.61 40.48 -19.93
CA ALA A 611 -10.79 40.21 -20.75
C ALA A 611 -10.61 39.04 -21.72
N LEU A 612 -9.36 38.69 -22.08
CA LEU A 612 -9.07 37.61 -22.99
C LEU A 612 -9.02 36.26 -22.27
N ARG A 613 -9.27 35.18 -23.00
CA ARG A 613 -9.10 33.80 -22.52
C ARG A 613 -8.17 33.05 -23.44
N HIS A 614 -7.06 32.53 -22.90
CA HIS A 614 -6.18 31.61 -23.60
C HIS A 614 -6.21 30.25 -22.91
N LEU A 615 -6.67 29.23 -23.62
CA LEU A 615 -6.68 27.85 -23.14
C LEU A 615 -5.57 27.08 -23.87
N ARG A 616 -4.56 26.67 -23.11
CA ARG A 616 -3.43 25.88 -23.63
C ARG A 616 -3.87 24.49 -24.08
N GLY A 617 -3.04 23.88 -24.93
CA GLY A 617 -3.26 22.54 -25.44
C GLY A 617 -3.15 21.45 -24.37
N ASP A 618 -4.16 20.58 -24.32
CA ASP A 618 -4.25 19.41 -23.46
C ASP A 618 -5.37 18.43 -23.95
N SER A 619 -5.72 17.43 -23.14
CA SER A 619 -6.98 16.69 -23.28
C SER A 619 -8.18 17.63 -23.08
N ALA A 620 -9.17 17.58 -23.97
CA ALA A 620 -10.37 18.41 -23.85
C ALA A 620 -11.11 18.24 -22.52
N ALA A 621 -10.99 17.06 -21.89
CA ALA A 621 -11.59 16.77 -20.58
C ALA A 621 -10.94 17.51 -19.41
N ASP A 622 -9.74 18.06 -19.59
CA ASP A 622 -9.01 18.84 -18.56
C ASP A 622 -8.87 20.32 -18.93
N MET A 623 -9.34 20.72 -20.11
CA MET A 623 -9.40 22.13 -20.48
C MET A 623 -10.58 22.77 -19.73
N PRO A 624 -10.40 23.97 -19.15
CA PRO A 624 -11.48 24.69 -18.46
C PRO A 624 -12.40 25.38 -19.49
N LEU A 625 -13.05 24.59 -20.34
CA LEU A 625 -13.88 25.03 -21.47
C LEU A 625 -15.13 25.80 -21.01
N GLU A 626 -15.58 25.58 -19.78
CA GLU A 626 -16.67 26.31 -19.12
C GLU A 626 -16.35 27.79 -18.92
N THR A 627 -15.07 28.19 -18.94
CA THR A 627 -14.65 29.59 -18.77
C THR A 627 -14.93 30.46 -20.00
N ILE A 628 -15.28 29.85 -21.14
CA ILE A 628 -15.64 30.56 -22.38
C ILE A 628 -17.10 30.99 -22.33
N ALA A 629 -17.39 32.29 -22.30
CA ALA A 629 -18.76 32.78 -22.19
C ALA A 629 -19.59 32.51 -23.46
N PRO A 630 -20.93 32.38 -23.35
CA PRO A 630 -21.83 32.34 -24.50
C PRO A 630 -21.59 33.51 -25.47
N GLY A 631 -21.71 33.26 -26.77
CA GLY A 631 -21.52 34.26 -27.83
C GLY A 631 -20.09 34.78 -28.01
N THR A 632 -19.13 34.36 -27.20
CA THR A 632 -17.72 34.77 -27.34
C THR A 632 -17.14 34.25 -28.65
N ARG A 633 -16.48 35.13 -29.41
CA ARG A 633 -15.73 34.75 -30.61
C ARG A 633 -14.44 34.05 -30.18
N THR A 634 -14.35 32.78 -30.51
CA THR A 634 -13.32 31.88 -29.97
C THR A 634 -12.55 31.25 -31.12
N ALA A 635 -11.27 31.61 -31.25
CA ALA A 635 -10.36 30.98 -32.18
C ALA A 635 -10.00 29.56 -31.67
N VAL A 636 -10.02 28.56 -32.54
CA VAL A 636 -9.67 27.17 -32.20
C VAL A 636 -8.51 26.69 -33.06
N LEU A 637 -7.33 26.59 -32.44
CA LEU A 637 -6.09 26.21 -33.11
C LEU A 637 -6.02 24.69 -33.27
N GLY A 638 -6.09 24.25 -34.52
CA GLY A 638 -6.02 22.84 -34.90
C GLY A 638 -7.40 22.21 -35.03
N MET A 639 -7.53 21.32 -36.01
CA MET A 639 -8.77 20.59 -36.29
C MET A 639 -8.55 19.07 -36.24
N GLY A 640 -7.77 18.63 -35.24
CA GLY A 640 -7.44 17.23 -34.96
C GLY A 640 -8.53 16.48 -34.17
N LEU A 641 -8.18 15.39 -33.47
CA LEU A 641 -9.17 14.62 -32.70
C LEU A 641 -9.72 15.43 -31.50
N THR A 642 -8.85 16.13 -30.78
CA THR A 642 -9.23 16.99 -29.64
C THR A 642 -10.19 18.11 -30.05
N PHE A 643 -10.10 18.62 -31.28
CA PHE A 643 -11.03 19.63 -31.81
C PHE A 643 -12.50 19.17 -31.73
N TYR A 644 -12.77 17.90 -32.08
CA TYR A 644 -14.13 17.38 -32.02
C TYR A 644 -14.67 17.32 -30.59
N ASP A 645 -13.81 17.04 -29.62
CA ASP A 645 -14.18 17.03 -28.21
C ASP A 645 -14.42 18.46 -27.70
N VAL A 646 -13.55 19.42 -28.04
CA VAL A 646 -13.74 20.85 -27.72
C VAL A 646 -15.07 21.36 -28.31
N VAL A 647 -15.34 21.07 -29.57
CA VAL A 647 -16.60 21.44 -30.23
C VAL A 647 -17.77 20.78 -29.51
N ALA A 648 -17.72 19.48 -29.23
CA ALA A 648 -18.81 18.77 -28.55
C ALA A 648 -19.10 19.32 -27.15
N ALA A 649 -18.06 19.64 -26.37
CA ALA A 649 -18.20 20.24 -25.04
C ALA A 649 -18.84 21.65 -25.10
N LEU A 650 -18.47 22.46 -26.11
CA LEU A 650 -18.97 23.82 -26.27
C LEU A 650 -20.32 23.91 -27.01
N THR A 651 -20.86 22.78 -27.48
CA THR A 651 -22.13 22.69 -28.20
C THR A 651 -23.11 21.78 -27.45
N THR A 652 -23.07 20.47 -27.69
CA THR A 652 -23.91 19.49 -26.99
C THR A 652 -23.71 19.50 -25.49
N GLY A 653 -22.47 19.69 -25.01
CA GLY A 653 -22.16 19.83 -23.59
C GLY A 653 -22.79 21.07 -22.94
N ARG A 654 -23.31 22.02 -23.72
CA ARG A 654 -24.04 23.20 -23.26
C ARG A 654 -25.56 23.14 -23.52
N GLY A 655 -26.07 21.97 -23.90
CA GLY A 655 -27.51 21.73 -24.08
C GLY A 655 -28.02 21.89 -25.51
N GLY A 656 -27.15 22.21 -26.48
CA GLY A 656 -27.54 22.14 -27.89
C GLY A 656 -27.74 20.69 -28.33
N HIS A 657 -28.58 20.46 -29.34
CA HIS A 657 -28.92 19.10 -29.76
C HIS A 657 -28.97 18.96 -31.28
N PHE A 658 -28.74 17.73 -31.74
CA PHE A 658 -28.82 17.38 -33.16
C PHE A 658 -30.11 16.60 -33.41
N ALA A 659 -30.91 17.04 -34.39
CA ALA A 659 -32.04 16.30 -34.91
C ALA A 659 -31.61 15.57 -36.19
N GLU A 660 -31.91 14.26 -36.27
CA GLU A 660 -31.64 13.45 -37.47
C GLU A 660 -32.87 13.46 -38.39
N GLY A 661 -32.66 13.86 -39.64
CA GLY A 661 -33.67 13.82 -40.71
C GLY A 661 -33.78 12.43 -41.39
N PRO A 662 -34.74 12.26 -42.32
CA PRO A 662 -35.03 10.98 -42.98
C PRO A 662 -33.85 10.35 -43.74
N ASP A 663 -32.92 11.19 -44.19
CA ASP A 663 -31.72 10.90 -44.97
C ASP A 663 -30.44 10.82 -44.10
N LYS A 664 -30.58 10.70 -42.78
CA LYS A 664 -29.50 10.74 -41.78
C LYS A 664 -28.72 12.06 -41.74
N ALA A 665 -29.24 13.09 -42.42
CA ALA A 665 -28.73 14.46 -42.34
C ALA A 665 -29.00 15.02 -40.94
N LEU A 666 -28.01 15.68 -40.35
CA LEU A 666 -28.14 16.29 -39.03
C LEU A 666 -28.44 17.78 -39.16
N THR A 667 -29.44 18.24 -38.40
CA THR A 667 -29.69 19.67 -38.15
C THR A 667 -29.32 19.99 -36.71
N TYR A 668 -28.53 21.04 -36.48
CA TYR A 668 -28.16 21.47 -35.14
C TYR A 668 -29.12 22.55 -34.65
N HIS A 669 -29.60 22.39 -33.41
CA HIS A 669 -30.43 23.35 -32.70
C HIS A 669 -29.61 23.95 -31.54
N PRO A 670 -29.19 25.22 -31.64
CA PRO A 670 -28.44 25.89 -30.59
C PRO A 670 -29.26 26.06 -29.31
N SER A 671 -28.59 25.97 -28.16
CA SER A 671 -29.12 26.28 -26.84
C SER A 671 -29.09 27.79 -26.53
N GLY A 672 -28.25 28.55 -27.23
CA GLY A 672 -27.95 29.96 -26.93
C GLY A 672 -26.77 30.13 -25.96
N LEU A 673 -26.18 29.04 -25.48
CA LEU A 673 -25.02 29.03 -24.58
C LEU A 673 -23.70 28.79 -25.33
N GLU A 674 -23.76 28.54 -26.63
CA GLU A 674 -22.59 28.28 -27.47
C GLU A 674 -21.76 29.56 -27.70
N PRO A 675 -20.42 29.45 -27.78
CA PRO A 675 -19.58 30.48 -28.39
C PRO A 675 -19.69 30.44 -29.92
N VAL A 676 -19.20 31.48 -30.59
CA VAL A 676 -18.95 31.46 -32.04
C VAL A 676 -17.55 30.92 -32.27
N LEU A 677 -17.44 29.72 -32.83
CA LEU A 677 -16.15 29.04 -33.02
C LEU A 677 -15.55 29.37 -34.38
N ILE A 678 -14.29 29.78 -34.41
CA ILE A 678 -13.52 30.01 -35.65
C ILE A 678 -12.28 29.12 -35.62
N ALA A 679 -12.38 27.98 -36.28
CA ALA A 679 -11.33 26.97 -36.30
C ALA A 679 -10.40 27.11 -37.51
N GLY A 680 -9.18 26.60 -37.39
CA GLY A 680 -8.24 26.61 -38.50
C GLY A 680 -7.13 25.58 -38.36
N SER A 681 -6.65 25.11 -39.50
CA SER A 681 -5.54 24.16 -39.59
C SER A 681 -4.70 24.46 -40.83
N ARG A 682 -3.52 23.85 -40.94
CA ARG A 682 -2.65 24.01 -42.11
C ARG A 682 -3.32 23.58 -43.41
N SER A 683 -4.13 22.52 -43.39
CA SER A 683 -4.85 22.03 -44.57
C SER A 683 -6.18 22.73 -44.80
N GLY A 684 -6.71 23.45 -43.81
CA GLY A 684 -8.05 24.03 -43.85
C GLY A 684 -9.18 23.01 -43.71
N VAL A 685 -8.86 21.76 -43.37
CA VAL A 685 -9.83 20.65 -43.30
C VAL A 685 -9.80 20.02 -41.90
N PRO A 686 -10.96 19.69 -41.30
CA PRO A 686 -11.00 18.84 -40.12
C PRO A 686 -10.60 17.40 -40.45
N LEU A 687 -10.23 16.58 -39.46
CA LEU A 687 -9.84 15.19 -39.75
C LEU A 687 -10.96 14.43 -40.49
N PRO A 688 -10.65 13.72 -41.59
CA PRO A 688 -11.58 12.85 -42.30
C PRO A 688 -12.20 11.77 -41.41
N ALA A 689 -13.44 11.37 -41.69
CA ALA A 689 -14.11 10.32 -40.94
C ALA A 689 -13.46 8.95 -41.16
N ARG A 690 -13.53 8.06 -40.17
CA ARG A 690 -13.23 6.64 -40.38
C ARG A 690 -14.26 6.01 -41.30
N GLY A 691 -13.80 5.05 -42.11
CA GLY A 691 -14.71 4.14 -42.80
C GLY A 691 -15.47 3.28 -41.79
N THR A 692 -16.74 3.02 -42.10
CA THR A 692 -17.56 2.04 -41.37
C THR A 692 -16.78 0.74 -41.21
N ASN A 693 -16.65 0.27 -39.97
CA ASN A 693 -15.88 -0.92 -39.70
C ASN A 693 -16.62 -2.18 -40.20
N GLN A 694 -15.98 -2.89 -41.13
CA GLN A 694 -16.45 -4.13 -41.75
C GLN A 694 -15.53 -5.31 -41.43
N LYS A 695 -14.48 -5.06 -40.64
CA LYS A 695 -13.50 -6.05 -40.21
C LYS A 695 -13.91 -6.53 -38.82
N GLY A 696 -14.17 -7.84 -38.69
CA GLY A 696 -14.46 -8.45 -37.39
C GLY A 696 -13.27 -8.31 -36.43
N PRO A 697 -13.48 -8.46 -35.11
CA PRO A 697 -12.44 -8.23 -34.11
C PRO A 697 -11.21 -9.15 -34.25
N LEU A 698 -11.43 -10.37 -34.74
CA LEU A 698 -10.39 -11.36 -35.01
C LEU A 698 -9.80 -11.25 -36.42
N TRP A 699 -10.30 -10.35 -37.26
CA TRP A 699 -9.80 -10.18 -38.62
C TRP A 699 -8.35 -9.67 -38.59
N ARG A 700 -7.54 -10.16 -39.52
CA ARG A 700 -6.12 -9.81 -39.63
C ARG A 700 -5.76 -9.50 -41.07
N TYR A 701 -5.15 -8.34 -41.27
CA TYR A 701 -4.58 -7.95 -42.55
C TYR A 701 -3.25 -8.67 -42.77
N ARG A 702 -3.04 -9.19 -43.98
CA ARG A 702 -1.75 -9.74 -44.39
C ARG A 702 -1.22 -8.91 -45.55
N ALA A 703 -0.25 -8.05 -45.26
CA ALA A 703 0.42 -7.25 -46.27
C ALA A 703 1.15 -8.15 -47.28
N ARG A 704 1.17 -7.74 -48.56
CA ARG A 704 1.82 -8.51 -49.65
C ARG A 704 3.14 -7.88 -50.12
N LEU A 705 3.23 -6.55 -50.05
CA LEU A 705 4.37 -5.72 -50.46
C LEU A 705 5.06 -5.09 -49.23
N PHE A 706 4.34 -4.59 -48.24
CA PHE A 706 4.95 -4.03 -47.02
C PHE A 706 4.97 -5.06 -45.87
N THR A 707 5.77 -6.12 -46.02
CA THR A 707 5.78 -7.26 -45.08
C THR A 707 6.83 -7.13 -43.96
N PRO A 708 6.62 -7.77 -42.78
CA PRO A 708 7.61 -7.79 -41.71
C PRO A 708 8.97 -8.37 -42.13
N GLU A 709 8.98 -9.41 -42.95
CA GLU A 709 10.21 -10.06 -43.44
C GLU A 709 11.02 -9.11 -44.31
N ARG A 710 10.35 -8.37 -45.19
CA ARG A 710 11.00 -7.36 -46.05
C ARG A 710 11.59 -6.22 -45.23
N VAL A 711 10.82 -5.68 -44.27
CA VAL A 711 11.31 -4.63 -43.38
C VAL A 711 12.50 -5.11 -42.53
N THR A 712 12.46 -6.33 -42.04
CA THR A 712 13.57 -6.94 -41.29
C THR A 712 14.83 -7.05 -42.16
N ALA A 713 14.67 -7.52 -43.40
CA ALA A 713 15.78 -7.64 -44.36
C ALA A 713 16.37 -6.28 -44.77
N LEU A 714 15.54 -5.24 -44.88
CA LEU A 714 16.02 -3.87 -45.09
C LEU A 714 16.81 -3.40 -43.87
N ARG A 715 16.23 -3.50 -42.66
CA ARG A 715 16.85 -3.05 -41.41
C ARG A 715 18.17 -3.75 -41.10
N ALA A 716 18.34 -5.00 -41.54
CA ALA A 716 19.59 -5.74 -41.40
C ALA A 716 20.79 -5.09 -42.12
N ARG A 717 20.55 -4.17 -43.07
CA ARG A 717 21.59 -3.42 -43.80
C ARG A 717 22.12 -2.20 -43.03
N GLY A 718 21.43 -1.79 -41.96
CA GLY A 718 21.72 -0.58 -41.18
C GLY A 718 20.50 0.33 -41.02
N PRO A 719 20.68 1.52 -40.43
CA PRO A 719 19.60 2.50 -40.28
C PRO A 719 19.05 2.96 -41.63
N LEU A 720 17.73 2.96 -41.76
CA LEU A 720 17.02 3.23 -43.02
C LEU A 720 16.71 4.72 -43.22
N ASP A 721 16.52 5.13 -44.47
CA ASP A 721 15.83 6.36 -44.84
C ASP A 721 14.35 6.06 -45.08
N PHE A 722 13.46 6.68 -44.31
CA PHE A 722 12.03 6.41 -44.39
C PHE A 722 11.43 6.75 -45.76
N ARG A 723 11.89 7.84 -46.38
CA ARG A 723 11.37 8.31 -47.68
C ARG A 723 11.84 7.41 -48.82
N ALA A 724 13.11 7.00 -48.80
CA ALA A 724 13.69 6.18 -49.87
C ALA A 724 13.40 4.68 -49.69
N ASP A 725 13.59 4.14 -48.49
CA ASP A 725 13.61 2.69 -48.28
C ASP A 725 12.25 2.11 -47.87
N LEU A 726 11.36 2.88 -47.25
CA LEU A 726 10.12 2.38 -46.64
C LEU A 726 8.85 2.90 -47.31
N TRP A 727 8.76 4.21 -47.54
CA TRP A 727 7.57 4.84 -48.13
C TRP A 727 7.15 4.23 -49.48
N PRO A 728 8.05 3.93 -50.45
CA PRO A 728 7.63 3.34 -51.71
C PRO A 728 6.89 2.02 -51.54
N TRP A 729 7.34 1.15 -50.62
CA TRP A 729 6.69 -0.12 -50.32
C TRP A 729 5.35 0.05 -49.61
N LEU A 730 5.28 0.97 -48.63
CA LEU A 730 4.03 1.25 -47.93
C LEU A 730 2.98 1.86 -48.86
N HIS A 731 3.38 2.81 -49.70
CA HIS A 731 2.52 3.42 -50.70
C HIS A 731 2.05 2.40 -51.75
N ALA A 732 2.93 1.52 -52.20
CA ALA A 732 2.59 0.42 -53.10
C ALA A 732 1.53 -0.52 -52.48
N GLU A 733 1.63 -0.84 -51.18
CA GLU A 733 0.61 -1.62 -50.47
C GLU A 733 -0.76 -0.91 -50.48
N MET A 734 -0.79 0.40 -50.23
CA MET A 734 -2.02 1.18 -50.24
C MET A 734 -2.67 1.19 -51.64
N LEU A 735 -1.87 1.40 -52.70
CA LEU A 735 -2.34 1.35 -54.08
C LEU A 735 -2.83 -0.04 -54.49
N LEU A 736 -2.13 -1.09 -54.05
CA LEU A 736 -2.52 -2.48 -54.28
C LEU A 736 -3.92 -2.73 -53.70
N VAL A 737 -4.16 -2.35 -52.44
CA VAL A 737 -5.47 -2.50 -51.78
C VAL A 737 -6.54 -1.64 -52.46
N HIS A 738 -6.19 -0.42 -52.88
CA HIS A 738 -7.11 0.48 -53.56
C HIS A 738 -7.68 -0.16 -54.83
N HIS A 739 -6.79 -0.63 -55.72
CA HIS A 739 -7.20 -1.25 -56.97
C HIS A 739 -7.90 -2.59 -56.74
N ALA A 740 -7.35 -3.43 -55.85
CA ALA A 740 -7.94 -4.73 -55.51
C ALA A 740 -9.38 -4.60 -55.02
N THR A 741 -9.63 -3.64 -54.12
CA THR A 741 -10.97 -3.37 -53.58
C THR A 741 -11.92 -2.84 -54.65
N ALA A 742 -11.44 -1.96 -55.54
CA ALA A 742 -12.26 -1.43 -56.62
C ALA A 742 -12.58 -2.49 -57.68
N LEU A 743 -11.64 -3.36 -58.00
CA LEU A 743 -11.83 -4.51 -58.89
C LEU A 743 -12.80 -5.52 -58.28
N ARG A 744 -12.68 -5.83 -56.98
CA ARG A 744 -13.69 -6.65 -56.27
C ARG A 744 -15.09 -6.07 -56.42
N ALA A 745 -15.24 -4.77 -56.17
CA ALA A 745 -16.53 -4.10 -56.21
C ALA A 745 -17.17 -4.12 -57.62
N ARG A 746 -16.38 -4.12 -58.68
CA ARG A 746 -16.86 -4.12 -60.08
C ARG A 746 -17.00 -5.52 -60.68
N HIS A 747 -16.08 -6.41 -60.37
CA HIS A 747 -15.83 -7.66 -61.11
C HIS A 747 -15.76 -8.92 -60.22
N GLY A 748 -15.96 -8.77 -58.91
CA GLY A 748 -16.02 -9.88 -57.95
C GLY A 748 -14.65 -10.35 -57.41
N ASP A 749 -14.70 -11.30 -56.47
CA ASP A 749 -13.53 -11.74 -55.69
C ASP A 749 -12.44 -12.40 -56.55
N THR A 750 -12.82 -13.10 -57.64
CA THR A 750 -11.83 -13.74 -58.54
C THR A 750 -10.94 -12.70 -59.20
N ALA A 751 -11.52 -11.59 -59.69
CA ALA A 751 -10.77 -10.51 -60.31
C ALA A 751 -9.80 -9.85 -59.33
N GLU A 752 -10.23 -9.68 -58.06
CA GLU A 752 -9.34 -9.21 -56.99
C GLU A 752 -8.17 -10.17 -56.77
N GLN A 753 -8.43 -11.47 -56.62
CA GLN A 753 -7.37 -12.44 -56.34
C GLN A 753 -6.37 -12.56 -57.49
N ASP A 754 -6.84 -12.51 -58.73
CA ASP A 754 -5.99 -12.59 -59.93
C ASP A 754 -5.09 -11.36 -60.02
N TYR A 755 -5.67 -10.16 -59.86
CA TYR A 755 -4.92 -8.91 -59.79
C TYR A 755 -3.89 -8.92 -58.66
N LEU A 756 -4.29 -9.30 -57.44
CA LEU A 756 -3.40 -9.33 -56.28
C LEU A 756 -2.21 -10.28 -56.51
N ARG A 757 -2.39 -11.41 -57.19
CA ARG A 757 -1.29 -12.34 -57.52
C ARG A 757 -0.34 -11.73 -58.55
N ALA A 758 -0.87 -11.26 -59.69
CA ALA A 758 -0.07 -10.69 -60.78
C ALA A 758 0.67 -9.42 -60.36
N ALA A 759 -0.04 -8.48 -59.75
CA ALA A 759 0.49 -7.19 -59.32
C ALA A 759 1.55 -7.32 -58.23
N THR A 760 1.37 -8.23 -57.26
CA THR A 760 2.37 -8.47 -56.20
C THR A 760 3.66 -9.04 -56.79
N ALA A 761 3.56 -10.03 -57.70
CA ALA A 761 4.73 -10.62 -58.34
C ALA A 761 5.49 -9.60 -59.19
N LEU A 762 4.76 -8.76 -59.93
CA LEU A 762 5.34 -7.71 -60.77
C LEU A 762 6.12 -6.67 -59.93
N VAL A 763 5.52 -6.13 -58.87
CA VAL A 763 6.21 -5.16 -57.99
C VAL A 763 7.38 -5.81 -57.24
N ALA A 764 7.28 -7.09 -56.88
CA ALA A 764 8.39 -7.81 -56.25
C ALA A 764 9.59 -8.00 -57.19
N ALA A 765 9.37 -8.14 -58.50
CA ALA A 765 10.42 -8.30 -59.50
C ALA A 765 11.07 -6.96 -59.90
N GLU A 766 10.27 -5.92 -60.11
CA GLU A 766 10.72 -4.63 -60.67
C GLU A 766 11.07 -3.57 -59.60
N GLY A 767 10.64 -3.78 -58.35
CA GLY A 767 10.89 -2.87 -57.23
C GLY A 767 9.77 -1.85 -56.98
N ALA A 768 9.74 -1.31 -55.76
CA ALA A 768 8.64 -0.46 -55.29
C ALA A 768 8.61 0.97 -55.86
N GLU A 769 9.72 1.48 -56.38
CA GLU A 769 9.76 2.82 -56.99
C GLU A 769 8.84 2.92 -58.22
N GLN A 770 8.75 1.84 -58.98
CA GLN A 770 7.90 1.76 -60.18
C GLN A 770 6.45 1.37 -59.86
N ALA A 771 6.14 1.05 -58.59
CA ALA A 771 4.87 0.45 -58.20
C ALA A 771 3.63 1.25 -58.63
N PRO A 772 3.56 2.60 -58.53
CA PRO A 772 2.37 3.33 -58.98
C PRO A 772 2.01 3.08 -60.45
N HIS A 773 3.02 3.04 -61.33
CA HIS A 773 2.81 2.74 -62.74
C HIS A 773 2.44 1.27 -62.97
N LEU A 774 3.16 0.34 -62.34
CA LEU A 774 2.96 -1.10 -62.49
C LEU A 774 1.57 -1.54 -62.00
N LEU A 775 1.16 -1.09 -60.81
CA LEU A 775 -0.13 -1.42 -60.20
C LEU A 775 -1.30 -0.84 -60.99
N ALA A 776 -1.17 0.38 -61.52
CA ALA A 776 -2.19 0.97 -62.38
C ALA A 776 -2.28 0.23 -63.74
N GLY A 777 -1.14 -0.10 -64.35
CA GLY A 777 -1.09 -0.86 -65.59
C GLY A 777 -1.73 -2.24 -65.45
N GLU A 778 -1.44 -2.95 -64.36
CA GLU A 778 -2.02 -4.25 -64.10
C GLU A 778 -3.52 -4.14 -63.78
N ALA A 779 -3.96 -3.13 -63.01
CA ALA A 779 -5.38 -2.91 -62.77
C ALA A 779 -6.18 -2.68 -64.06
N ARG A 780 -5.61 -1.97 -65.06
CA ARG A 780 -6.22 -1.81 -66.39
C ARG A 780 -6.38 -3.14 -67.11
N ARG A 781 -5.39 -4.05 -67.05
CA ARG A 781 -5.50 -5.39 -67.66
C ARG A 781 -6.64 -6.22 -67.05
N HIS A 782 -6.96 -5.96 -65.79
CA HIS A 782 -8.08 -6.58 -65.07
C HIS A 782 -9.40 -5.78 -65.14
N GLY A 783 -9.55 -4.86 -66.09
CA GLY A 783 -10.81 -4.11 -66.31
C GLY A 783 -10.97 -2.87 -65.42
N GLY A 784 -9.88 -2.33 -64.88
CA GLY A 784 -9.81 -1.13 -64.05
C GLY A 784 -9.42 0.14 -64.81
N HIS A 785 -9.90 0.36 -66.03
CA HIS A 785 -9.51 1.50 -66.88
C HIS A 785 -9.88 2.88 -66.28
N ASP A 786 -11.03 2.96 -65.63
CA ASP A 786 -11.60 4.20 -65.07
C ASP A 786 -11.60 4.19 -63.54
N LEU A 787 -10.52 3.68 -62.93
CA LEU A 787 -10.34 3.75 -61.48
C LEU A 787 -9.83 5.14 -61.10
N PRO A 788 -10.47 5.85 -60.15
CA PRO A 788 -9.96 7.12 -59.68
C PRO A 788 -8.58 6.91 -59.01
N PRO A 789 -7.61 7.82 -59.22
CA PRO A 789 -6.30 7.69 -58.59
C PRO A 789 -6.41 7.89 -57.07
N LEU A 790 -5.63 7.12 -56.32
CA LEU A 790 -5.40 7.39 -54.89
C LEU A 790 -4.20 8.35 -54.75
N ASP A 791 -4.49 9.66 -54.77
CA ASP A 791 -3.49 10.69 -54.57
C ASP A 791 -3.42 11.09 -53.08
N ILE A 792 -2.36 10.64 -52.41
CA ILE A 792 -2.14 10.89 -50.98
C ILE A 792 -1.95 12.39 -50.68
N ASP A 793 -1.22 13.11 -51.53
CA ASP A 793 -0.92 14.52 -51.30
C ASP A 793 -2.19 15.38 -51.48
N ALA A 794 -3.00 15.06 -52.50
CA ALA A 794 -4.30 15.70 -52.71
C ALA A 794 -5.28 15.43 -51.55
N LEU A 795 -5.25 14.24 -50.94
CA LEU A 795 -6.09 13.92 -49.78
C LEU A 795 -5.68 14.70 -48.52
N VAL A 796 -4.38 14.90 -48.29
CA VAL A 796 -3.88 15.64 -47.11
C VAL A 796 -4.02 17.16 -47.28
N ARG A 797 -3.87 17.66 -48.52
CA ARG A 797 -3.94 19.08 -48.84
C ARG A 797 -4.88 19.35 -50.03
N PRO A 798 -6.20 19.12 -49.89
CA PRO A 798 -7.17 19.22 -51.00
C PRO A 798 -7.38 20.64 -51.53
N PHE A 799 -6.86 21.64 -50.80
CA PHE A 799 -6.91 23.05 -51.19
C PHE A 799 -5.53 23.65 -51.51
N ALA A 800 -4.49 22.81 -51.64
CA ALA A 800 -3.17 23.29 -52.06
C ALA A 800 -3.25 24.05 -53.39
N GLY A 801 -2.62 25.23 -53.44
CA GLY A 801 -2.60 26.08 -54.64
C GLY A 801 -3.92 26.75 -55.01
N ARG A 802 -4.97 26.67 -54.17
CA ARG A 802 -6.28 27.32 -54.42
C ARG A 802 -6.44 28.58 -53.56
N SER A 803 -7.13 29.57 -54.11
CA SER A 803 -7.61 30.76 -53.38
C SER A 803 -9.13 30.86 -53.48
N PHE A 804 -9.75 31.54 -52.51
CA PHE A 804 -11.19 31.70 -52.39
C PHE A 804 -11.56 33.18 -52.20
N PRO A 805 -12.55 33.69 -52.96
CA PRO A 805 -12.91 35.11 -52.94
C PRO A 805 -13.71 35.53 -51.69
N SER A 806 -14.11 34.59 -50.84
CA SER A 806 -14.83 34.88 -49.59
C SER A 806 -14.85 33.66 -48.65
N PRO A 807 -15.14 33.85 -47.33
CA PRO A 807 -15.34 32.74 -46.40
C PRO A 807 -16.52 31.84 -46.80
N ALA A 808 -17.56 32.38 -47.43
CA ALA A 808 -18.71 31.61 -47.91
C ALA A 808 -18.33 30.67 -49.07
N ALA A 809 -17.52 31.14 -50.02
CA ALA A 809 -17.03 30.31 -51.13
C ALA A 809 -16.15 29.16 -50.63
N PHE A 810 -15.29 29.43 -49.64
CA PHE A 810 -14.50 28.40 -48.99
C PHE A 810 -15.37 27.39 -48.21
N THR A 811 -16.33 27.87 -47.42
CA THR A 811 -17.25 27.01 -46.64
C THR A 811 -18.03 26.06 -47.55
N ALA A 812 -18.48 26.52 -48.72
CA ALA A 812 -19.13 25.66 -49.72
C ALA A 812 -18.19 24.60 -50.32
N ALA A 813 -16.91 24.92 -50.52
CA ALA A 813 -15.92 23.96 -50.98
C ALA A 813 -15.57 22.92 -49.90
N LEU A 814 -15.39 23.35 -48.65
CA LEU A 814 -15.15 22.48 -47.51
C LEU A 814 -16.33 21.53 -47.25
N THR A 815 -17.55 22.07 -47.33
CA THR A 815 -18.79 21.30 -47.24
C THR A 815 -18.82 20.13 -48.24
N ARG A 816 -18.54 20.39 -49.53
CA ARG A 816 -18.53 19.34 -50.55
C ARG A 816 -17.47 18.28 -50.28
N LEU A 817 -16.31 18.69 -49.77
CA LEU A 817 -15.24 17.77 -49.40
C LEU A 817 -15.66 16.87 -48.20
N ILE A 818 -16.34 17.45 -47.21
CA ILE A 818 -16.89 16.69 -46.07
C ILE A 818 -17.91 15.66 -46.57
N ASP A 819 -18.81 16.07 -47.46
CA ASP A 819 -19.86 15.20 -48.00
C ASP A 819 -19.26 14.04 -48.85
N ASP A 820 -18.22 14.31 -49.66
CA ASP A 820 -17.45 13.29 -50.39
C ASP A 820 -16.79 12.29 -49.44
N ASP A 821 -16.13 12.78 -48.38
CA ASP A 821 -15.47 11.92 -47.40
C ASP A 821 -16.47 11.04 -46.63
N LEU A 822 -17.63 11.59 -46.25
CA LEU A 822 -18.73 10.84 -45.63
C LEU A 822 -19.28 9.76 -46.56
N GLY A 823 -19.40 10.03 -47.86
CA GLY A 823 -19.77 9.03 -48.87
C GLY A 823 -18.77 7.87 -48.91
N HIS A 824 -17.48 8.16 -48.94
CA HIS A 824 -16.44 7.13 -48.87
C HIS A 824 -16.39 6.42 -47.52
N ALA A 825 -16.65 7.12 -46.42
CA ALA A 825 -16.74 6.52 -45.09
C ALA A 825 -17.90 5.50 -45.01
N GLY A 826 -19.03 5.80 -45.63
CA GLY A 826 -20.19 4.91 -45.73
C GLY A 826 -19.91 3.59 -46.48
N GLN A 827 -19.03 3.62 -47.50
CA GLN A 827 -18.60 2.41 -48.22
C GLN A 827 -17.78 1.46 -47.33
N GLY A 828 -17.19 1.98 -46.25
CA GLY A 828 -16.51 1.21 -45.22
C GLY A 828 -15.05 0.86 -45.50
N ASN A 829 -14.38 0.31 -44.49
CA ASN A 829 -12.93 0.06 -44.48
C ASN A 829 -12.51 -1.28 -45.12
N LEU A 830 -13.44 -2.04 -45.69
CA LEU A 830 -13.18 -3.26 -46.45
C LEU A 830 -13.71 -3.12 -47.88
N HIS A 831 -14.97 -2.71 -48.05
CA HIS A 831 -15.59 -2.64 -49.38
C HIS A 831 -15.34 -1.33 -50.11
N GLY A 832 -15.05 -0.23 -49.40
CA GLY A 832 -14.75 1.07 -49.98
C GLY A 832 -13.27 1.20 -50.41
N PRO A 833 -12.96 1.40 -51.71
CA PRO A 833 -11.57 1.43 -52.18
C PRO A 833 -10.68 2.47 -51.50
N ARG A 834 -11.22 3.68 -51.25
CA ARG A 834 -10.45 4.75 -50.60
C ARG A 834 -10.18 4.41 -49.13
N LYS A 835 -11.21 4.12 -48.34
CA LYS A 835 -11.06 3.87 -46.90
C LYS A 835 -10.33 2.56 -46.61
N ALA A 836 -10.48 1.52 -47.42
CA ALA A 836 -9.70 0.29 -47.29
C ALA A 836 -8.19 0.54 -47.48
N ALA A 837 -7.81 1.32 -48.50
CA ALA A 837 -6.42 1.68 -48.75
C ALA A 837 -5.81 2.54 -47.63
N LEU A 838 -6.56 3.49 -47.07
CA LEU A 838 -6.10 4.29 -45.94
C LEU A 838 -6.00 3.46 -44.64
N ASP A 839 -6.88 2.48 -44.45
CA ASP A 839 -6.87 1.59 -43.27
C ASP A 839 -5.62 0.69 -43.23
N VAL A 840 -4.92 0.50 -44.35
CA VAL A 840 -3.61 -0.17 -44.42
C VAL A 840 -2.63 0.45 -43.42
N LEU A 841 -2.61 1.78 -43.27
CA LEU A 841 -1.73 2.49 -42.33
C LEU A 841 -1.96 2.06 -40.87
N ARG A 842 -3.21 1.71 -40.52
CA ARG A 842 -3.57 1.16 -39.22
C ARG A 842 -3.20 -0.33 -39.13
N ASP A 843 -3.48 -1.08 -40.19
CA ASP A 843 -3.30 -2.53 -40.24
C ASP A 843 -1.81 -2.94 -40.21
N VAL A 844 -0.93 -2.21 -40.88
CA VAL A 844 0.53 -2.50 -40.93
C VAL A 844 1.33 -1.71 -39.89
N ARG A 845 0.67 -1.07 -38.91
CA ARG A 845 1.34 -0.27 -37.89
C ARG A 845 2.44 -1.02 -37.15
N GLY A 846 2.23 -2.32 -36.87
CA GLY A 846 3.25 -3.17 -36.27
C GLY A 846 4.52 -3.30 -37.14
N THR A 847 4.34 -3.42 -38.46
CA THR A 847 5.44 -3.47 -39.43
C THR A 847 6.18 -2.13 -39.53
N ILE A 848 5.47 -1.00 -39.48
CA ILE A 848 6.11 0.33 -39.44
C ILE A 848 6.97 0.46 -38.18
N ARG A 849 6.44 0.06 -37.02
CA ARG A 849 7.18 0.08 -35.74
C ARG A 849 8.43 -0.80 -35.77
N LEU A 850 8.35 -1.97 -36.41
CA LEU A 850 9.51 -2.83 -36.64
C LEU A 850 10.63 -2.13 -37.42
N ALA A 851 10.28 -1.17 -38.30
CA ALA A 851 11.23 -0.39 -39.07
C ALA A 851 11.84 0.77 -38.26
N VAL A 852 11.03 1.47 -37.46
CA VAL A 852 11.42 2.78 -36.88
C VAL A 852 11.86 2.74 -35.42
N ASP A 853 11.31 1.82 -34.61
CA ASP A 853 11.58 1.76 -33.17
C ASP A 853 13.07 1.45 -32.91
N PHE A 854 13.63 2.05 -31.84
CA PHE A 854 15.02 1.82 -31.38
C PHE A 854 16.09 2.19 -32.43
N GLY A 855 15.97 3.37 -33.03
CA GLY A 855 16.98 3.89 -33.96
C GLY A 855 17.06 3.12 -35.28
N GLY A 856 15.94 2.56 -35.73
CA GLY A 856 15.88 1.84 -37.00
C GLY A 856 16.02 2.76 -38.24
N LEU A 857 15.88 4.07 -38.06
CA LEU A 857 16.10 5.09 -39.10
C LEU A 857 17.37 5.90 -38.84
N THR A 858 17.92 6.50 -39.89
CA THR A 858 18.93 7.55 -39.76
C THR A 858 18.37 8.74 -38.95
N ARG A 859 19.22 9.46 -38.22
CA ARG A 859 18.79 10.59 -37.38
C ARG A 859 17.99 11.65 -38.15
N ARG A 860 18.47 12.02 -39.35
CA ARG A 860 17.80 12.98 -40.25
C ARG A 860 16.41 12.47 -40.62
N SER A 861 16.33 11.24 -41.13
CA SER A 861 15.07 10.68 -41.61
C SER A 861 14.07 10.42 -40.48
N HIS A 862 14.53 10.04 -39.29
CA HIS A 862 13.65 9.90 -38.13
C HIS A 862 12.97 11.23 -37.78
N HIS A 863 13.71 12.33 -37.75
CA HIS A 863 13.19 13.64 -37.36
C HIS A 863 12.37 14.31 -38.48
N GLU A 864 12.94 14.41 -39.68
CA GLU A 864 12.34 15.16 -40.79
C GLU A 864 11.26 14.35 -41.51
N ASP A 865 11.60 13.14 -41.96
CA ASP A 865 10.74 12.35 -42.82
C ASP A 865 9.66 11.62 -42.00
N PHE A 866 10.06 10.97 -40.92
CA PHE A 866 9.12 10.17 -40.13
C PHE A 866 8.27 11.02 -39.19
N LEU A 867 8.87 11.70 -38.22
CA LEU A 867 8.13 12.52 -37.25
C LEU A 867 7.57 13.81 -37.87
N GLY A 868 8.35 14.48 -38.72
CA GLY A 868 7.96 15.76 -39.33
C GLY A 868 6.91 15.66 -40.44
N TRP A 869 6.97 14.59 -41.25
CA TRP A 869 6.08 14.41 -42.41
C TRP A 869 5.12 13.22 -42.26
N PHE A 870 5.63 12.00 -42.12
CA PHE A 870 4.81 10.79 -42.20
C PHE A 870 3.86 10.61 -41.02
N ALA A 871 4.29 10.81 -39.77
CA ALA A 871 3.45 10.60 -38.60
C ALA A 871 2.22 11.53 -38.58
N PRO A 872 2.32 12.85 -38.88
CA PRO A 872 1.17 13.72 -39.08
C PRO A 872 0.28 13.29 -40.25
N LEU A 873 0.88 12.87 -41.38
CA LEU A 873 0.14 12.39 -42.56
C LEU A 873 -0.67 11.13 -42.24
N SER A 874 -0.04 10.14 -41.63
CA SER A 874 -0.68 8.88 -41.23
C SER A 874 -1.80 9.11 -40.22
N SER A 875 -1.56 9.99 -39.25
CA SER A 875 -2.59 10.40 -38.29
C SER A 875 -3.77 11.08 -39.00
N PHE A 876 -3.52 11.94 -39.97
CA PHE A 876 -4.57 12.62 -40.74
C PHE A 876 -5.43 11.63 -41.53
N LEU A 877 -4.81 10.68 -42.22
CA LEU A 877 -5.50 9.79 -43.15
C LEU A 877 -6.20 8.60 -42.48
N ALA A 878 -5.67 8.09 -41.35
CA ALA A 878 -6.12 6.81 -40.79
C ALA A 878 -6.64 6.89 -39.34
N ALA A 879 -6.35 7.95 -38.58
CA ALA A 879 -6.73 8.01 -37.16
C ALA A 879 -8.11 8.63 -36.90
N GLY A 880 -8.77 9.16 -37.93
CA GLY A 880 -9.94 10.04 -37.88
C GLY A 880 -11.10 9.67 -36.93
N PRO A 881 -12.03 10.60 -36.68
CA PRO A 881 -13.13 10.37 -35.75
C PRO A 881 -14.21 9.44 -36.31
N PRO A 882 -15.18 9.03 -35.49
CA PRO A 882 -16.43 8.43 -35.95
C PRO A 882 -17.14 9.32 -36.97
N ALA A 883 -17.79 8.73 -37.99
CA ALA A 883 -18.49 9.50 -39.03
C ALA A 883 -19.56 10.46 -38.49
N VAL A 884 -20.18 10.14 -37.34
CA VAL A 884 -21.13 11.04 -36.66
C VAL A 884 -20.50 12.39 -36.30
N ARG A 885 -19.21 12.44 -35.94
CA ARG A 885 -18.52 13.70 -35.63
C ARG A 885 -18.40 14.60 -36.84
N LEU A 886 -18.11 14.02 -38.00
CA LEU A 886 -18.00 14.79 -39.23
C LEU A 886 -19.37 15.26 -39.72
N ARG A 887 -20.44 14.46 -39.55
CA ARG A 887 -21.84 14.90 -39.75
C ARG A 887 -22.22 16.06 -38.81
N GLN A 888 -21.82 16.00 -37.54
CA GLN A 888 -22.04 17.08 -36.57
C GLN A 888 -21.31 18.37 -36.98
N THR A 889 -20.04 18.27 -37.38
CA THR A 889 -19.28 19.41 -37.94
C THR A 889 -19.99 20.03 -39.14
N ARG A 890 -20.51 19.21 -40.05
CA ARG A 890 -21.26 19.68 -41.22
C ARG A 890 -22.52 20.47 -40.84
N ALA A 891 -23.26 19.98 -39.84
CA ALA A 891 -24.45 20.64 -39.31
C ALA A 891 -24.13 21.95 -38.56
N LEU A 892 -23.04 21.98 -37.79
CA LEU A 892 -22.58 23.18 -37.07
C LEU A 892 -22.10 24.29 -38.02
N LEU A 893 -21.45 23.93 -39.13
CA LEU A 893 -21.12 24.86 -40.21
C LEU A 893 -22.39 25.50 -40.82
N ALA A 894 -23.44 24.69 -41.03
CA ALA A 894 -24.71 25.17 -41.56
C ALA A 894 -25.47 26.07 -40.58
N ALA A 895 -25.38 25.78 -39.27
CA ALA A 895 -26.00 26.56 -38.21
C ALA A 895 -25.26 27.87 -37.88
N GLY A 896 -24.06 28.11 -38.46
CA GLY A 896 -23.26 29.31 -38.18
C GLY A 896 -22.65 29.35 -36.77
N VAL A 897 -22.62 28.21 -36.07
CA VAL A 897 -21.97 28.09 -34.75
C VAL A 897 -20.46 27.83 -34.91
N LEU A 898 -20.09 27.13 -35.99
CA LEU A 898 -18.71 26.85 -36.37
C LEU A 898 -18.38 27.51 -37.71
N HIS A 899 -17.23 28.16 -37.77
CA HIS A 899 -16.60 28.67 -38.98
C HIS A 899 -15.19 28.09 -39.11
N VAL A 900 -14.70 27.98 -40.34
CA VAL A 900 -13.31 27.59 -40.63
C VAL A 900 -12.63 28.70 -41.40
N ALA A 901 -11.51 29.20 -40.85
CA ALA A 901 -10.82 30.38 -41.37
C ALA A 901 -10.30 30.20 -42.81
N GLY A 902 -9.84 28.99 -43.13
CA GLY A 902 -9.30 28.65 -44.45
C GLY A 902 -8.09 27.73 -44.38
N PRO A 903 -7.54 27.31 -45.52
CA PRO A 903 -6.27 26.58 -45.59
C PRO A 903 -5.09 27.52 -45.30
N ALA A 904 -3.97 26.96 -44.83
CA ALA A 904 -2.84 27.73 -44.30
C ALA A 904 -3.26 28.74 -43.20
N ALA A 905 -4.16 28.33 -42.29
CA ALA A 905 -4.65 29.22 -41.24
C ALA A 905 -3.52 29.79 -40.37
N GLU A 906 -3.55 31.10 -40.16
CA GLU A 906 -2.60 31.86 -39.37
C GLU A 906 -3.27 32.40 -38.11
N TYR A 907 -2.52 32.37 -37.00
CA TYR A 907 -2.97 32.81 -35.69
C TYR A 907 -2.02 33.89 -35.17
N GLY A 908 -2.58 34.97 -34.65
CA GLY A 908 -1.82 36.12 -34.19
C GLY A 908 -2.45 36.85 -33.01
N THR A 909 -1.79 37.92 -32.63
CA THR A 909 -2.22 38.89 -31.62
C THR A 909 -2.23 40.26 -32.27
N ASP A 910 -3.28 41.03 -32.06
CA ASP A 910 -3.39 42.40 -32.54
C ASP A 910 -3.29 43.35 -31.35
N GLU A 911 -2.14 44.01 -31.22
CA GLU A 911 -1.86 44.96 -30.15
C GLU A 911 -2.79 46.18 -30.17
N ALA A 912 -3.23 46.61 -31.36
CA ALA A 912 -4.06 47.81 -31.51
C ALA A 912 -5.49 47.57 -31.03
N THR A 913 -6.05 46.39 -31.34
CA THR A 913 -7.39 46.00 -30.87
C THR A 913 -7.39 45.27 -29.54
N GLY A 914 -6.22 44.81 -29.07
CA GLY A 914 -6.08 44.03 -27.86
C GLY A 914 -6.74 42.66 -27.93
N ARG A 915 -6.80 42.05 -29.13
CA ARG A 915 -7.52 40.78 -29.39
C ARG A 915 -6.64 39.75 -30.09
N PHE A 916 -7.06 38.49 -30.03
CA PHE A 916 -6.48 37.43 -30.86
C PHE A 916 -6.98 37.56 -32.30
N THR A 917 -6.19 37.07 -33.25
CA THR A 917 -6.59 37.01 -34.66
C THR A 917 -6.45 35.59 -35.22
N VAL A 918 -7.38 35.24 -36.09
CA VAL A 918 -7.32 34.03 -36.92
C VAL A 918 -7.76 34.37 -38.34
N GLY A 919 -7.06 33.85 -39.34
CA GLY A 919 -7.36 34.09 -40.76
C GLY A 919 -6.63 33.13 -41.67
N SER A 920 -6.83 33.27 -42.98
CA SER A 920 -6.14 32.50 -44.01
C SER A 920 -5.72 33.43 -45.15
N PRO A 921 -4.45 33.34 -45.62
CA PRO A 921 -4.00 34.09 -46.80
C PRO A 921 -4.64 33.60 -48.10
N GLN A 922 -5.32 32.45 -48.08
CA GLN A 922 -5.98 31.85 -49.24
C GLN A 922 -7.48 32.18 -49.30
N VAL A 923 -8.02 32.91 -48.33
CA VAL A 923 -9.45 33.25 -48.26
C VAL A 923 -9.60 34.75 -47.99
N ASP A 924 -10.05 35.48 -49.00
CA ASP A 924 -10.26 36.92 -48.89
C ASP A 924 -11.29 37.24 -47.81
N GLY A 925 -10.99 38.21 -46.94
CA GLY A 925 -11.89 38.62 -45.85
C GLY A 925 -12.04 37.61 -44.71
N SER A 926 -11.13 36.64 -44.56
CA SER A 926 -11.20 35.63 -43.50
C SER A 926 -10.69 36.08 -42.13
N LEU A 927 -9.96 37.20 -42.06
CA LEU A 927 -9.38 37.71 -40.81
C LEU A 927 -10.48 38.04 -39.79
N THR A 928 -10.43 37.37 -38.64
CA THR A 928 -11.39 37.52 -37.55
C THR A 928 -10.68 37.85 -36.25
N HIS A 929 -11.18 38.85 -35.53
CA HIS A 929 -10.76 39.17 -34.16
C HIS A 929 -11.57 38.37 -33.14
N CYS A 930 -10.86 37.74 -32.19
CA CYS A 930 -11.40 36.84 -31.19
C CYS A 930 -11.02 37.29 -29.77
N ASP A 931 -11.93 37.08 -28.83
CA ASP A 931 -11.71 37.37 -27.41
C ASP A 931 -11.17 36.13 -26.66
N ALA A 932 -11.23 34.95 -27.28
CA ALA A 932 -10.67 33.72 -26.77
C ALA A 932 -9.87 32.94 -27.82
N LEU A 933 -8.85 32.21 -27.37
CA LEU A 933 -8.06 31.25 -28.16
C LEU A 933 -7.94 29.93 -27.41
N ILE A 934 -8.34 28.84 -28.06
CA ILE A 934 -8.21 27.46 -27.56
C ILE A 934 -7.22 26.72 -28.44
N ASP A 935 -6.15 26.19 -27.86
CA ASP A 935 -5.27 25.24 -28.56
C ASP A 935 -5.84 23.83 -28.48
N ALA A 936 -6.44 23.35 -29.56
CA ALA A 936 -7.05 22.02 -29.64
C ALA A 936 -6.04 20.93 -30.08
N ARG A 937 -4.79 21.04 -29.62
CA ARG A 937 -3.74 20.04 -29.83
C ARG A 937 -3.26 19.50 -28.49
N VAL A 938 -3.03 18.20 -28.42
CA VAL A 938 -2.35 17.59 -27.28
C VAL A 938 -0.84 17.82 -27.44
N PRO A 939 -0.13 18.33 -26.40
CA PRO A 939 1.31 18.51 -26.46
C PRO A 939 2.05 17.21 -26.79
N ALA A 940 3.03 17.30 -27.69
CA ALA A 940 3.92 16.19 -27.97
C ALA A 940 4.85 15.94 -26.77
N PRO A 941 5.26 14.69 -26.51
CA PRO A 941 6.22 14.40 -25.46
C PRO A 941 7.57 15.06 -25.69
N ASP A 942 7.95 15.90 -24.74
CA ASP A 942 9.24 16.57 -24.70
C ASP A 942 9.79 16.43 -23.28
N LEU A 943 10.74 15.51 -23.13
CA LEU A 943 11.31 15.19 -21.83
C LEU A 943 12.10 16.38 -21.26
N GLU A 944 12.65 17.24 -22.11
CA GLU A 944 13.48 18.35 -21.67
C GLU A 944 12.66 19.48 -21.08
N ARG A 945 11.49 19.72 -21.66
CA ARG A 945 10.55 20.78 -21.25
C ARG A 945 9.43 20.30 -20.33
N ASP A 946 9.32 19.00 -20.05
CA ASP A 946 8.28 18.47 -19.16
C ASP A 946 8.38 19.09 -17.75
N THR A 947 7.24 19.61 -17.27
CA THR A 947 7.15 20.29 -15.98
C THR A 947 6.81 19.36 -14.82
N ALA A 948 6.46 18.10 -15.11
CA ALA A 948 6.10 17.12 -14.09
C ALA A 948 7.23 16.93 -13.06
N PRO A 949 6.96 17.01 -11.74
CA PRO A 949 7.98 16.90 -10.70
C PRO A 949 8.81 15.61 -10.79
N LEU A 950 8.15 14.47 -11.05
CA LEU A 950 8.81 13.18 -11.21
C LEU A 950 9.77 13.18 -12.41
N THR A 951 9.33 13.66 -13.56
CA THR A 951 10.17 13.75 -14.76
C THR A 951 11.41 14.60 -14.50
N ARG A 952 11.24 15.79 -13.92
CA ARG A 952 12.35 16.70 -13.58
C ARG A 952 13.32 16.06 -12.60
N GLN A 953 12.82 15.38 -11.57
CA GLN A 953 13.66 14.71 -10.58
C GLN A 953 14.43 13.53 -11.17
N LEU A 954 13.80 12.70 -12.01
CA LEU A 954 14.44 11.55 -12.65
C LEU A 954 15.54 11.97 -13.63
N ARG A 955 15.33 13.06 -14.37
CA ARG A 955 16.37 13.66 -15.23
C ARG A 955 17.52 14.21 -14.40
N ALA A 956 17.22 15.01 -13.37
CA ALA A 956 18.24 15.59 -12.51
C ALA A 956 19.07 14.52 -11.79
N ALA A 957 18.46 13.39 -11.43
CA ALA A 957 19.13 12.23 -10.85
C ALA A 957 19.91 11.38 -11.87
N GLY A 958 19.86 11.71 -13.17
CA GLY A 958 20.51 10.95 -14.22
C GLY A 958 19.89 9.56 -14.47
N LEU A 959 18.66 9.31 -14.01
CA LEU A 959 17.95 8.03 -14.21
C LEU A 959 17.21 7.98 -15.55
N TRP A 960 16.83 9.14 -16.09
CA TRP A 960 16.16 9.28 -17.38
C TRP A 960 16.99 10.10 -18.36
N THR A 961 17.34 9.49 -19.48
CA THR A 961 18.04 10.14 -20.59
C THR A 961 17.05 10.45 -21.72
N PRO A 962 17.03 11.67 -22.27
CA PRO A 962 16.15 12.02 -23.38
C PRO A 962 16.54 11.27 -24.65
N TRP A 963 15.54 10.79 -25.40
CA TRP A 963 15.75 10.25 -26.74
C TRP A 963 15.60 11.35 -27.81
N PRO A 964 16.46 11.39 -28.84
CA PRO A 964 16.29 12.34 -29.95
C PRO A 964 14.96 12.15 -30.68
N GLY A 965 14.06 13.14 -30.56
CA GLY A 965 12.70 13.07 -31.12
C GLY A 965 11.59 12.90 -30.07
N GLY A 966 11.93 12.80 -28.78
CA GLY A 966 10.98 12.81 -27.67
C GLY A 966 11.12 11.60 -26.74
N GLY A 967 10.61 11.75 -25.52
CA GLY A 967 10.52 10.68 -24.52
C GLY A 967 11.86 10.23 -23.91
N VAL A 968 11.77 9.13 -23.15
CA VAL A 968 12.88 8.51 -22.42
C VAL A 968 13.53 7.44 -23.29
N ALA A 969 14.86 7.45 -23.37
CA ALA A 969 15.62 6.38 -23.97
C ALA A 969 15.59 5.13 -23.09
N THR A 970 15.15 4.00 -23.63
CA THR A 970 15.13 2.70 -22.96
C THR A 970 15.98 1.68 -23.70
N THR A 971 16.28 0.56 -23.02
CA THR A 971 16.68 -0.68 -23.69
C THR A 971 15.56 -1.19 -24.60
N THR A 972 15.87 -2.17 -25.44
CA THR A 972 14.84 -3.09 -25.94
C THR A 972 14.17 -3.83 -24.77
N SER A 973 13.13 -4.62 -25.02
CA SER A 973 12.41 -5.40 -24.00
C SER A 973 13.38 -5.95 -22.92
N PRO A 974 13.19 -5.65 -21.62
CA PRO A 974 11.94 -5.21 -20.98
C PRO A 974 11.79 -3.68 -20.79
N PHE A 975 12.46 -2.85 -21.60
CA PHE A 975 12.28 -1.37 -21.60
C PHE A 975 12.75 -0.66 -20.31
N CYS A 976 13.94 -1.05 -19.83
CA CYS A 976 14.59 -0.35 -18.73
C CYS A 976 15.09 1.02 -19.22
N PRO A 977 14.88 2.13 -18.49
CA PRO A 977 15.39 3.42 -18.91
C PRO A 977 16.92 3.45 -18.83
N LEU A 978 17.54 4.19 -19.75
CA LEU A 978 18.98 4.40 -19.78
C LEU A 978 19.35 5.57 -18.88
N THR A 979 20.30 5.33 -17.98
CA THR A 979 20.90 6.37 -17.14
C THR A 979 21.76 7.32 -17.96
N ALA A 980 22.17 8.44 -17.38
CA ALA A 980 23.10 9.40 -18.00
C ALA A 980 24.44 8.77 -18.41
N GLN A 981 24.80 7.63 -17.82
CA GLN A 981 26.00 6.84 -18.17
C GLN A 981 25.75 5.83 -19.31
N GLY A 982 24.53 5.79 -19.87
CA GLY A 982 24.14 4.86 -20.92
C GLY A 982 23.87 3.44 -20.43
N THR A 983 23.80 3.21 -19.12
CA THR A 983 23.52 1.89 -18.54
C THR A 983 22.04 1.73 -18.20
N PRO A 984 21.46 0.52 -18.30
CA PRO A 984 20.07 0.30 -17.90
C PRO A 984 19.86 0.44 -16.39
N ALA A 985 18.86 1.22 -15.97
CA ALA A 985 18.44 1.30 -14.57
C ALA A 985 17.70 0.02 -14.16
N GLN A 986 18.43 -0.92 -13.57
CA GLN A 986 17.93 -2.25 -13.22
C GLN A 986 16.68 -2.20 -12.31
N GLY A 987 15.63 -2.96 -12.64
CA GLY A 987 14.39 -3.01 -11.86
C GLY A 987 13.50 -1.77 -11.95
N LEU A 988 13.82 -0.85 -12.88
CA LEU A 988 12.95 0.26 -13.30
C LEU A 988 12.54 0.01 -14.76
N TYR A 989 11.27 0.24 -15.08
CA TYR A 989 10.73 0.04 -16.44
C TYR A 989 9.95 1.27 -16.88
N VAL A 990 9.97 1.56 -18.17
CA VAL A 990 9.20 2.65 -18.77
C VAL A 990 8.33 2.11 -19.89
N LEU A 991 7.01 2.35 -19.81
CA LEU A 991 6.05 1.87 -20.80
C LEU A 991 5.01 2.93 -21.15
N GLY A 992 4.62 3.00 -22.43
CA GLY A 992 3.57 3.92 -22.87
C GLY A 992 4.12 5.27 -23.33
N ILE A 993 3.35 6.33 -23.10
CA ILE A 993 3.64 7.70 -23.58
C ILE A 993 5.05 8.20 -23.20
N PRO A 994 5.64 7.85 -22.04
CA PRO A 994 6.99 8.34 -21.71
C PRO A 994 8.07 7.77 -22.63
N SER A 995 7.80 6.66 -23.35
CA SER A 995 8.69 6.08 -24.37
C SER A 995 8.38 6.55 -25.80
N GLU A 996 7.38 7.43 -25.98
CA GLU A 996 7.03 7.99 -27.30
C GLU A 996 8.20 8.79 -27.86
N GLY A 997 8.49 8.61 -29.15
CA GLY A 997 9.67 9.16 -29.81
C GLY A 997 10.70 8.07 -30.10
N GLN A 998 11.14 7.32 -29.08
CA GLN A 998 11.94 6.10 -29.33
C GLN A 998 11.08 4.95 -29.86
N ARG A 999 9.85 4.86 -29.35
CA ARG A 999 8.82 3.93 -29.83
C ARG A 999 7.67 4.73 -30.40
N TRP A 1000 7.22 4.37 -31.59
CA TRP A 1000 6.14 5.10 -32.26
C TRP A 1000 4.75 4.61 -31.84
N PHE A 1001 3.84 5.56 -31.64
CA PHE A 1001 2.42 5.32 -31.45
C PHE A 1001 2.12 4.56 -30.14
N MET A 1002 2.73 5.02 -29.05
CA MET A 1002 2.55 4.51 -27.69
C MET A 1002 1.31 5.08 -26.99
N GLN A 1003 0.66 6.08 -27.58
CA GLN A 1003 -0.62 6.68 -27.16
C GLN A 1003 -1.84 5.75 -27.30
N VAL A 1004 -1.66 4.52 -27.82
CA VAL A 1004 -2.73 3.52 -27.90
C VAL A 1004 -3.23 3.16 -26.50
N GLY A 1005 -4.51 3.44 -26.26
CA GLY A 1005 -5.19 3.19 -25.00
C GLY A 1005 -5.89 1.84 -24.88
N SER A 1006 -5.73 0.89 -25.81
CA SER A 1006 -6.39 -0.43 -25.71
C SER A 1006 -5.72 -1.50 -26.58
N ALA A 1007 -6.04 -2.77 -26.32
CA ALA A 1007 -5.76 -3.88 -27.24
C ALA A 1007 -6.97 -4.15 -28.15
N ARG A 1008 -6.75 -4.97 -29.19
CA ARG A 1008 -7.81 -5.59 -30.00
C ARG A 1008 -8.01 -7.04 -29.55
N PRO A 1009 -9.25 -7.58 -29.58
CA PRO A 1009 -9.47 -8.99 -29.31
C PRO A 1009 -8.66 -9.90 -30.25
N GLY A 1010 -8.30 -11.08 -29.76
CA GLY A 1010 -7.52 -12.08 -30.49
C GLY A 1010 -6.01 -12.04 -30.19
N PRO A 1011 -5.14 -12.34 -31.17
CA PRO A 1011 -3.69 -12.40 -30.96
C PRO A 1011 -3.09 -11.15 -30.33
N TRP A 1012 -2.11 -11.36 -29.44
CA TRP A 1012 -1.40 -10.28 -28.78
C TRP A 1012 -0.73 -9.35 -29.77
N THR A 1013 -0.85 -8.06 -29.51
CA THR A 1013 -0.04 -7.03 -30.15
C THR A 1013 1.08 -6.61 -29.20
N GLY A 1014 1.95 -5.69 -29.64
CA GLY A 1014 2.93 -5.05 -28.75
C GLY A 1014 2.30 -4.47 -27.47
N PHE A 1015 1.01 -4.09 -27.49
CA PHE A 1015 0.33 -3.62 -26.29
C PHE A 1015 0.40 -4.62 -25.12
N THR A 1016 0.08 -5.89 -25.39
CA THR A 1016 0.07 -6.97 -24.38
C THR A 1016 1.45 -7.60 -24.23
N ALA A 1017 2.17 -7.83 -25.33
CA ALA A 1017 3.47 -8.47 -25.30
C ALA A 1017 4.51 -7.65 -24.52
N ASP A 1018 4.51 -6.32 -24.65
CA ASP A 1018 5.44 -5.47 -23.90
C ASP A 1018 5.15 -5.52 -22.39
N ALA A 1019 3.86 -5.50 -22.02
CA ALA A 1019 3.43 -5.58 -20.63
C ALA A 1019 3.79 -6.94 -20.01
N ASP A 1020 3.65 -8.02 -20.79
CA ASP A 1020 4.01 -9.36 -20.35
C ASP A 1020 5.52 -9.53 -20.13
N ALA A 1021 6.34 -8.95 -21.00
CA ALA A 1021 7.79 -8.96 -20.84
C ALA A 1021 8.25 -8.22 -19.57
N ILE A 1022 7.64 -7.06 -19.28
CA ILE A 1022 7.89 -6.32 -18.02
C ILE A 1022 7.43 -7.15 -16.82
N ALA A 1023 6.23 -7.74 -16.88
CA ALA A 1023 5.70 -8.56 -15.80
C ALA A 1023 6.61 -9.78 -15.52
N ALA A 1024 7.13 -10.42 -16.57
CA ALA A 1024 8.09 -11.52 -16.45
C ALA A 1024 9.34 -11.10 -15.68
N ASP A 1025 9.99 -10.02 -16.12
CA ASP A 1025 11.23 -9.54 -15.52
C ASP A 1025 11.02 -9.01 -14.09
N ALA A 1026 9.92 -8.28 -13.86
CA ALA A 1026 9.58 -7.71 -12.57
C ALA A 1026 9.32 -8.78 -11.49
N LEU A 1027 8.89 -10.00 -11.87
CA LEU A 1027 8.71 -11.12 -10.95
C LEU A 1027 10.00 -11.88 -10.65
N THR A 1028 11.09 -11.66 -11.40
CA THR A 1028 12.38 -12.31 -11.12
C THR A 1028 13.03 -11.69 -9.89
N ALA A 1029 13.58 -12.54 -9.01
CA ALA A 1029 14.41 -12.07 -7.90
C ALA A 1029 15.72 -11.49 -8.46
N ARG A 1030 16.18 -10.35 -7.93
CA ARG A 1030 17.53 -9.84 -8.27
C ARG A 1030 18.56 -10.88 -7.81
N PRO A 1031 19.59 -11.20 -8.60
CA PRO A 1031 20.74 -11.94 -8.08
C PRO A 1031 21.30 -11.16 -6.89
N LEU A 1032 21.46 -11.83 -5.73
CA LEU A 1032 22.25 -11.25 -4.63
C LEU A 1032 23.64 -10.91 -5.19
N PRO A 1033 24.20 -9.73 -4.91
CA PRO A 1033 25.58 -9.44 -5.25
C PRO A 1033 26.46 -10.56 -4.70
N ALA A 1034 27.32 -11.15 -5.54
CA ALA A 1034 28.30 -12.11 -5.08
C ALA A 1034 29.06 -11.46 -3.92
N ALA A 1035 28.97 -12.08 -2.73
CA ALA A 1035 29.67 -11.61 -1.55
C ALA A 1035 31.11 -11.30 -1.95
N ARG A 1036 31.54 -10.05 -1.75
CA ARG A 1036 32.94 -9.65 -1.91
C ARG A 1036 33.75 -10.68 -1.13
N ARG A 1037 34.48 -11.53 -1.83
CA ARG A 1037 35.56 -12.32 -1.24
C ARG A 1037 36.51 -11.30 -0.62
N VAL A 1038 36.48 -11.19 0.69
CA VAL A 1038 37.56 -10.59 1.44
C VAL A 1038 38.76 -11.46 1.11
N LEU A 1039 39.72 -10.88 0.38
CA LEU A 1039 41.04 -11.46 0.22
C LEU A 1039 41.68 -11.45 1.61
N GLU A 1040 41.57 -12.58 2.31
CA GLU A 1040 42.51 -12.94 3.34
C GLU A 1040 43.88 -13.13 2.69
N GLY A 1041 44.88 -12.42 3.20
CA GLY A 1041 46.28 -12.85 3.13
C GLY A 1041 47.14 -12.17 2.07
N THR A 1042 47.76 -11.06 2.48
CA THR A 1042 49.22 -10.90 2.30
C THR A 1042 49.79 -10.27 3.56
N ARG A 1043 50.34 -11.12 4.44
CA ARG A 1043 51.51 -10.74 5.26
C ARG A 1043 52.70 -10.71 4.31
N GLY A 1044 53.46 -9.62 4.36
CA GLY A 1044 54.66 -9.35 3.57
C GLY A 1044 55.00 -7.87 3.70
#